data_AF-A0A9Q1J2M6-F1
#
_entry.id   AF-A0A9Q1J2M6-F1
#
_cell.length_a   1.000
_cell.length_b   1.000
_cell.length_c   1.000
_cell.angle_alpha   90.00
_cell.angle_beta   90.00
_cell.angle_gamma   90.00
#
_symmetry.space_group_name_H-M   'P 1'
#
loop_
_entity.id
_entity.type
_entity.pdbx_description
1 polymer ?
#
loop_
_entity_poly.entity_id
_entity_poly.type
_entity_poly.pdbx_seq_one_letter_code
_entity_poly.pdbx_strand_id
1 'polypeptide(L)'
;MLCFICKGSQANANSLIKHFKLVHGLCSGKTLRLKCGQAGCSQVYGTFSGFRKHLNKAHEAYSDPGKGPSTAEDLASSHFDDMQSRSSPADSVLINKSLVDSCAATVAELKVAGVGETTINSLVNSMEELVDDIHNQAKESVKDCLSLQEPIKSDIECKIDKCFEKMVNPFGVLNSESKRRQYFAEKWGRVDPVEYVLGTRFDTLRNQTTGAYDQVVVTDKFVYIPILETLQFIYKHPNIKEMMQTHSSSRENLNDLCDGDFFKSHALFSKQKHAIQIQLFYDDFETANPLGSKRGIHKLGAIYFTLQNFSPKYNSCLLNIHLVALFHAQDIKTYGFSKILDPVVQDIKILERDGIRIPLYDQPVYGTIVQVTGDNLGLHCLFGFVESFSARYCCRFCLAEKEDFQTEFSEDSSKIVMRTQALHAEHCQKMETNPSLPYVMGVKRSCILNSLQYFNTCENFSVDIMHDILEGVVQYEMKLLIRHLIDNYTTSEEIDRRIKSFNYGYMEQNNKPPAVKLGEDSNHLGLNPGVKSTIQSWCLLRNLPLIFGDLVCPDDQHWYLLLLLLQIVNIVFSPMLSKGITIYLKHLIAEHHRLFKHLFPKKKLLPKHHFMVHYPTCILKIGPLLLLKMSSYFWLLLPYKQYLFMSISMRLKLCVQQRDLMLLMPKRFSVTKHLICRCHTVVVIQV
;
A
#
# COMPACT_ATOMS: atom_id res chain seq x y z
N MET A 1 7.33 10.96 29.32
CA MET A 1 7.69 11.75 28.12
C MET A 1 6.49 11.92 27.20
N LEU A 2 6.16 13.16 26.82
CA LEU A 2 5.01 13.51 25.98
C LEU A 2 5.23 13.34 24.46
N CYS A 3 4.22 12.82 23.77
CA CYS A 3 4.14 12.79 22.31
C CYS A 3 3.67 14.13 21.73
N PHE A 4 4.42 14.73 20.80
CA PHE A 4 4.04 16.03 20.24
C PHE A 4 2.80 16.00 19.33
N ILE A 5 2.40 14.83 18.83
CA ILE A 5 1.30 14.64 17.88
C ILE A 5 -0.02 14.39 18.61
N CYS A 6 -0.10 13.34 19.42
CA CYS A 6 -1.33 12.97 20.12
C CYS A 6 -1.38 13.44 21.58
N LYS A 7 -0.33 14.10 22.07
CA LYS A 7 -0.18 14.51 23.47
C LYS A 7 -0.21 13.37 24.50
N GLY A 8 -0.19 12.10 24.05
CA GLY A 8 -0.09 10.95 24.93
C GLY A 8 1.24 10.89 25.68
N SER A 9 1.20 10.51 26.96
CA SER A 9 2.39 10.30 27.78
C SER A 9 2.94 8.87 27.56
N GLN A 10 4.26 8.76 27.51
CA GLN A 10 5.00 7.51 27.33
C GLN A 10 6.04 7.37 28.44
N ALA A 11 6.26 6.14 28.93
CA ALA A 11 7.07 5.89 30.12
C ALA A 11 8.51 6.42 30.00
N ASN A 12 9.16 6.22 28.85
CA ASN A 12 10.55 6.63 28.60
C ASN A 12 10.78 6.94 27.12
N ALA A 13 12.00 7.36 26.76
CA ALA A 13 12.36 7.73 25.39
C ALA A 13 12.19 6.57 24.40
N ASN A 14 12.47 5.34 24.82
CA ASN A 14 12.32 4.16 23.98
C ASN A 14 10.84 3.86 23.68
N SER A 15 9.98 3.92 24.69
CA SER A 15 8.52 3.81 24.51
C SER A 15 7.98 4.93 23.64
N LEU A 16 8.46 6.16 23.80
CA LEU A 16 8.04 7.29 22.96
C LEU A 16 8.47 7.13 21.50
N ILE A 17 9.67 6.61 21.24
CA ILE A 17 10.13 6.30 19.89
C ILE A 17 9.34 5.15 19.28
N LYS A 18 9.05 4.09 20.05
CA LYS A 18 8.18 2.99 19.62
C LYS A 18 6.80 3.52 19.26
N HIS A 19 6.21 4.35 20.12
CA HIS A 19 4.94 5.02 19.89
C HIS A 19 4.95 5.86 18.61
N PHE A 20 6.01 6.65 18.35
CA PHE A 20 6.14 7.40 17.11
C PHE A 20 6.17 6.52 15.86
N LYS A 21 6.83 5.36 15.93
CA LYS A 21 6.92 4.41 14.82
C LYS A 21 5.59 3.67 14.62
N LEU A 22 4.99 3.16 15.68
CA LEU A 22 3.87 2.24 15.63
C LEU A 22 2.54 3.00 15.54
N VAL A 23 2.20 3.82 16.53
CA VAL A 23 0.93 4.56 16.59
C VAL A 23 0.86 5.63 15.50
N HIS A 24 2.02 6.17 15.15
CA HIS A 24 2.15 7.36 14.36
C HIS A 24 2.80 7.13 12.98
N GLY A 25 3.28 5.92 12.68
CA GLY A 25 3.86 5.60 11.37
C GLY A 25 5.05 6.49 10.98
N LEU A 26 5.78 7.07 11.95
CA LEU A 26 6.97 7.87 11.63
C LEU A 26 8.15 6.96 11.31
N CYS A 27 8.78 7.20 10.16
CA CYS A 27 9.94 6.47 9.69
C CYS A 27 11.14 7.42 9.59
N SER A 28 12.36 6.92 9.82
CA SER A 28 13.59 7.70 9.59
C SER A 28 13.79 8.01 8.10
N GLY A 29 14.58 9.04 7.81
CA GLY A 29 14.83 9.48 6.44
C GLY A 29 14.89 11.00 6.36
N LYS A 30 15.14 11.53 5.15
CA LYS A 30 15.37 12.97 4.92
C LYS A 30 14.22 13.88 5.39
N THR A 31 13.02 13.34 5.51
CA THR A 31 11.82 14.10 5.83
C THR A 31 11.32 13.86 7.27
N LEU A 32 11.99 13.01 8.06
CA LEU A 32 11.67 12.81 9.47
C LEU A 32 11.90 14.13 10.24
N ARG A 33 10.88 14.59 10.96
CA ARG A 33 10.93 15.78 11.82
C ARG A 33 10.29 15.43 13.16
N LEU A 34 11.12 15.11 14.14
CA LEU A 34 10.68 14.80 15.51
C LEU A 34 10.80 16.05 16.37
N LYS A 35 9.68 16.70 16.66
CA LYS A 35 9.63 17.83 17.59
C LYS A 35 9.62 17.30 19.03
N CYS A 36 10.46 17.86 19.90
CA CYS A 36 10.35 17.54 21.32
C CYS A 36 9.04 18.09 21.88
N GLY A 37 8.28 17.23 22.57
CA GLY A 37 7.02 17.59 23.21
C GLY A 37 7.14 17.86 24.71
N GLN A 38 8.36 17.88 25.26
CA GLN A 38 8.59 18.15 26.69
C GLN A 38 8.54 19.67 26.95
N ALA A 39 8.15 20.04 28.17
CA ALA A 39 8.03 21.44 28.58
C ALA A 39 9.36 22.20 28.37
N GLY A 40 9.27 23.40 27.79
CA GLY A 40 10.45 24.26 27.56
C GLY A 40 11.38 23.83 26.41
N CYS A 41 11.06 22.78 25.64
CA CYS A 41 11.94 22.29 24.57
C CYS A 41 11.33 22.49 23.16
N SER A 42 12.05 23.20 22.30
CA SER A 42 11.64 23.49 20.91
C SER A 42 12.47 22.74 19.85
N GLN A 43 13.31 21.80 20.28
CA GLN A 43 14.26 21.11 19.41
C GLN A 43 13.58 20.14 18.42
N VAL A 44 14.15 20.05 17.22
CA VAL A 44 13.65 19.19 16.13
C VAL A 44 14.76 18.31 15.58
N TYR A 45 14.48 17.01 15.45
CA TYR A 45 15.48 16.02 15.06
C TYR A 45 15.10 15.28 13.77
N GLY A 46 16.10 15.02 12.94
CA GLY A 46 15.99 14.26 11.68
C GLY A 46 16.17 12.75 11.81
N THR A 47 16.58 12.27 12.99
CA THR A 47 16.83 10.85 13.25
C THR A 47 16.28 10.43 14.59
N PHE A 48 15.79 9.19 14.70
CA PHE A 48 15.37 8.63 15.99
C PHE A 48 16.53 8.51 16.98
N SER A 49 17.76 8.25 16.51
CA SER A 49 18.93 8.18 17.37
C SER A 49 19.27 9.55 17.97
N GLY A 50 19.27 10.62 17.16
CA GLY A 50 19.48 11.98 17.63
C GLY A 50 18.40 12.42 18.61
N PHE A 51 17.14 12.11 18.30
CA PHE A 51 16.02 12.39 19.19
C PHE A 51 16.10 11.62 20.50
N ARG A 52 16.48 10.33 20.48
CA ARG A 52 16.69 9.52 21.69
C ARG A 52 17.79 10.11 22.56
N LYS A 53 18.95 10.41 21.97
CA LYS A 53 20.08 11.00 22.68
C LYS A 53 19.66 12.32 23.34
N HIS A 54 18.88 13.13 22.65
CA HIS A 54 18.34 14.36 23.21
C HIS A 54 17.41 14.10 24.40
N LEU A 55 16.41 13.22 24.24
CA LEU A 55 15.48 12.90 25.32
C LEU A 55 16.21 12.37 26.56
N ASN A 56 17.19 11.48 26.37
CA ASN A 56 17.95 10.91 27.49
C ASN A 56 18.92 11.91 28.11
N LYS A 57 19.43 12.89 27.34
CA LYS A 57 20.39 13.87 27.86
C LYS A 57 19.72 15.10 28.50
N ALA A 58 18.61 15.55 27.93
CA ALA A 58 17.96 16.80 28.31
C ALA A 58 16.69 16.59 29.16
N HIS A 59 16.13 15.38 29.16
CA HIS A 59 14.83 15.10 29.77
C HIS A 59 14.76 13.78 30.58
N GLU A 60 15.84 13.00 30.65
CA GLU A 60 16.04 12.01 31.71
C GLU A 60 16.97 12.61 32.76
N ALA A 61 16.41 13.06 33.88
CA ALA A 61 17.16 13.33 35.10
C ALA A 61 16.66 12.36 36.18
N TYR A 62 17.59 11.55 36.69
CA TYR A 62 17.58 10.80 37.95
C TYR A 62 16.23 10.51 38.62
N SER A 63 15.83 9.24 38.58
CA SER A 63 14.99 8.67 39.63
C SER A 63 15.87 8.36 40.83
N ASP A 64 16.05 9.32 41.75
CA ASP A 64 16.37 9.02 43.15
C ASP A 64 15.76 10.11 44.04
N PRO A 65 14.89 9.77 45.02
CA PRO A 65 14.20 10.76 45.83
C PRO A 65 15.07 11.18 47.03
N GLY A 66 15.55 12.43 47.00
CA GLY A 66 15.88 13.17 48.22
C GLY A 66 17.34 13.59 48.38
N LYS A 67 17.60 14.88 48.17
CA LYS A 67 18.22 15.83 49.12
C LYS A 67 18.38 17.19 48.44
N GLY A 68 18.05 18.25 49.18
CA GLY A 68 18.15 19.65 48.75
C GLY A 68 19.61 20.16 48.64
N PRO A 69 19.80 21.43 48.22
CA PRO A 69 21.06 21.93 47.70
C PRO A 69 21.93 22.57 48.78
N SER A 70 23.25 22.35 48.70
CA SER A 70 24.24 23.23 49.35
C SER A 70 25.67 22.99 48.83
N THR A 71 26.16 24.00 48.09
CA THR A 71 27.48 24.68 48.15
C THR A 71 28.82 23.93 48.28
N ALA A 72 29.71 24.29 47.33
CA ALA A 72 31.12 24.72 47.45
C ALA A 72 32.25 23.72 47.82
N GLU A 73 33.20 23.67 46.87
CA GLU A 73 34.68 23.68 46.98
C GLU A 73 35.50 22.57 47.68
N ASP A 74 36.65 22.33 47.02
CA ASP A 74 37.93 21.77 47.47
C ASP A 74 38.26 20.26 47.49
N LEU A 75 39.11 19.91 46.51
CA LEU A 75 40.47 19.34 46.63
C LEU A 75 40.81 18.26 47.70
N ALA A 76 41.30 17.15 47.13
CA ALA A 76 42.49 16.37 47.51
C ALA A 76 42.37 15.12 48.41
N SER A 77 42.99 14.06 47.86
CA SER A 77 43.81 13.02 48.48
C SER A 77 43.18 11.74 49.07
N SER A 78 43.59 10.62 48.44
CA SER A 78 44.03 9.33 49.02
C SER A 78 43.17 8.60 50.05
N HIS A 79 42.67 7.40 49.72
CA HIS A 79 43.35 6.14 50.06
C HIS A 79 42.60 4.92 49.48
N PHE A 80 43.38 3.92 49.08
CA PHE A 80 43.00 2.55 48.77
C PHE A 80 42.24 1.89 49.93
N ASP A 81 41.22 1.07 49.65
CA ASP A 81 41.33 -0.35 49.97
C ASP A 81 40.28 -1.26 49.28
N ASP A 82 40.75 -2.48 49.11
CA ASP A 82 40.31 -3.63 48.32
C ASP A 82 39.04 -4.33 48.84
N MET A 83 38.16 -4.81 47.95
CA MET A 83 37.48 -6.10 48.14
C MET A 83 36.74 -6.58 46.88
N GLN A 84 37.26 -7.67 46.34
CA GLN A 84 36.75 -8.49 45.26
C GLN A 84 35.27 -8.89 45.43
N SER A 85 34.50 -8.84 44.33
CA SER A 85 33.32 -9.71 44.17
C SER A 85 33.25 -10.29 42.75
N ARG A 86 33.04 -11.60 42.73
CA ARG A 86 33.14 -12.54 41.60
C ARG A 86 32.05 -12.29 40.55
N SER A 87 32.42 -12.21 39.27
CA SER A 87 31.48 -12.29 38.13
C SER A 87 31.42 -13.72 37.57
N SER A 88 30.19 -14.23 37.44
CA SER A 88 29.85 -15.53 36.82
C SER A 88 29.69 -15.42 35.29
N PRO A 89 29.86 -16.52 34.51
CA PRO A 89 30.12 -16.47 33.05
C PRO A 89 28.88 -16.30 32.14
N ALA A 90 27.74 -15.82 32.64
CA ALA A 90 26.46 -15.89 31.91
C ALA A 90 26.22 -14.74 30.89
N ASP A 91 26.95 -13.63 30.96
CA ASP A 91 26.63 -12.41 30.21
C ASP A 91 27.17 -12.35 28.77
N SER A 92 28.18 -13.16 28.40
CA SER A 92 28.84 -13.06 27.07
C SER A 92 28.00 -13.64 25.91
N VAL A 93 27.16 -14.65 26.16
CA VAL A 93 26.35 -15.32 25.12
C VAL A 93 25.17 -14.45 24.67
N LEU A 94 24.60 -13.65 25.56
CA LEU A 94 23.47 -12.76 25.28
C LEU A 94 23.86 -11.58 24.37
N ILE A 95 25.08 -11.06 24.52
CA ILE A 95 25.59 -9.93 23.74
C ILE A 95 25.82 -10.32 22.26
N ASN A 96 26.39 -11.51 22.01
CA ASN A 96 26.64 -12.00 20.65
C ASN A 96 25.35 -12.20 19.84
N LYS A 97 24.28 -12.72 20.46
CA LYS A 97 23.00 -12.93 19.78
C LYS A 97 22.33 -11.61 19.36
N SER A 98 22.49 -10.56 20.17
CA SER A 98 21.97 -9.21 19.88
C SER A 98 22.71 -8.51 18.72
N LEU A 99 24.01 -8.77 18.54
CA LEU A 99 24.82 -8.21 17.45
C LEU A 99 24.48 -8.83 16.10
N VAL A 100 24.39 -10.16 16.05
CA VAL A 100 23.95 -10.88 14.83
C VAL A 100 22.56 -10.40 14.41
N ASP A 101 21.62 -10.26 15.34
CA ASP A 101 20.29 -9.74 15.06
C ASP A 101 20.32 -8.32 14.45
N SER A 102 21.25 -7.48 14.89
CA SER A 102 21.42 -6.10 14.40
C SER A 102 22.07 -6.04 13.02
N CYS A 103 23.01 -6.95 12.74
CA CYS A 103 23.59 -7.10 11.41
C CYS A 103 22.57 -7.69 10.43
N ALA A 104 21.89 -8.77 10.82
CA ALA A 104 20.80 -9.39 10.06
C ALA A 104 19.71 -8.36 9.74
N ALA A 105 19.35 -7.54 10.73
CA ALA A 105 18.43 -6.41 10.58
C ALA A 105 18.82 -5.51 9.41
N THR A 106 20.08 -5.07 9.41
CA THR A 106 20.63 -4.18 8.38
C THR A 106 20.69 -4.85 7.02
N VAL A 107 21.00 -6.15 6.95
CA VAL A 107 21.02 -6.89 5.68
C VAL A 107 19.60 -7.05 5.11
N ALA A 108 18.62 -7.34 5.96
CA ALA A 108 17.20 -7.35 5.59
C ALA A 108 16.73 -5.97 5.11
N GLU A 109 17.17 -4.88 5.74
CA GLU A 109 16.89 -3.51 5.28
C GLU A 109 17.33 -3.29 3.82
N LEU A 110 18.47 -3.85 3.41
CA LEU A 110 18.97 -3.75 2.04
C LEU A 110 18.16 -4.60 1.06
N LYS A 111 17.74 -5.81 1.47
CA LYS A 111 16.82 -6.65 0.67
C LYS A 111 15.51 -5.91 0.42
N VAL A 112 14.94 -5.31 1.46
CA VAL A 112 13.71 -4.51 1.35
C VAL A 112 13.89 -3.29 0.45
N ALA A 113 15.07 -2.67 0.48
CA ALA A 113 15.42 -1.56 -0.39
C ALA A 113 15.58 -1.96 -1.87
N GLY A 114 15.52 -3.24 -2.20
CA GLY A 114 15.68 -3.75 -3.56
C GLY A 114 17.14 -3.75 -4.03
N VAL A 115 18.09 -3.96 -3.12
CA VAL A 115 19.48 -4.19 -3.51
C VAL A 115 19.60 -5.63 -4.04
N GLY A 116 20.30 -5.80 -5.17
CA GLY A 116 20.47 -7.12 -5.78
C GLY A 116 21.23 -8.08 -4.87
N GLU A 117 20.86 -9.37 -4.87
CA GLU A 117 21.45 -10.37 -3.96
C GLU A 117 22.98 -10.50 -4.15
N THR A 118 23.49 -10.29 -5.36
CA THR A 118 24.92 -10.25 -5.66
C THR A 118 25.62 -9.11 -4.94
N THR A 119 25.02 -7.91 -4.95
CA THR A 119 25.53 -6.74 -4.23
C THR A 119 25.44 -6.94 -2.72
N ILE A 120 24.36 -7.56 -2.22
CA ILE A 120 24.20 -7.88 -0.79
C ILE A 120 25.27 -8.88 -0.36
N ASN A 121 25.48 -9.96 -1.12
CA ASN A 121 26.56 -10.93 -0.86
C ASN A 121 27.92 -10.24 -0.78
N SER A 122 28.25 -9.42 -1.78
CA SER A 122 29.51 -8.68 -1.81
C SER A 122 29.66 -7.78 -0.58
N LEU A 123 28.62 -7.03 -0.21
CA LEU A 123 28.66 -6.17 0.97
C LEU A 123 28.84 -6.97 2.26
N VAL A 124 28.09 -8.07 2.42
CA VAL A 124 28.18 -8.88 3.64
C VAL A 124 29.57 -9.51 3.77
N ASN A 125 30.15 -10.01 2.68
CA ASN A 125 31.50 -10.55 2.68
C ASN A 125 32.53 -9.48 3.04
N SER A 126 32.44 -8.28 2.45
CA SER A 126 33.35 -7.18 2.82
C SER A 126 33.18 -6.73 4.29
N MET A 127 31.96 -6.81 4.83
CA MET A 127 31.72 -6.50 6.24
C MET A 127 32.21 -7.61 7.17
N GLU A 128 32.17 -8.87 6.73
CA GLU A 128 32.79 -10.00 7.42
C GLU A 128 34.30 -9.78 7.51
N GLU A 129 34.97 -9.54 6.36
CA GLU A 129 36.41 -9.25 6.28
C GLU A 129 36.81 -8.06 7.16
N LEU A 130 36.07 -6.95 7.08
CA LEU A 130 36.34 -5.75 7.89
C LEU A 130 36.25 -6.03 9.39
N VAL A 131 35.28 -6.85 9.82
CA VAL A 131 35.14 -7.21 11.24
C VAL A 131 36.31 -8.10 11.66
N ASP A 132 36.73 -9.05 10.82
CA ASP A 132 37.89 -9.90 11.10
C ASP A 132 39.19 -9.08 11.18
N ASP A 133 39.38 -8.10 10.29
CA ASP A 133 40.52 -7.18 10.33
C ASP A 133 40.55 -6.32 11.59
N ILE A 134 39.41 -5.72 11.98
CA ILE A 134 39.30 -4.93 13.21
C ILE A 134 39.58 -5.81 14.43
N HIS A 135 39.08 -7.05 14.41
CA HIS A 135 39.28 -8.01 15.48
C HIS A 135 40.77 -8.37 15.62
N ASN A 136 41.44 -8.70 14.50
CA ASN A 136 42.87 -8.96 14.48
C ASN A 136 43.69 -7.74 14.92
N GLN A 137 43.36 -6.54 14.45
CA GLN A 137 44.05 -5.32 14.84
C GLN A 137 43.87 -5.02 16.34
N ALA A 138 42.66 -5.18 16.89
CA ALA A 138 42.41 -5.00 18.30
C ALA A 138 43.17 -6.03 19.15
N LYS A 139 43.22 -7.28 18.68
CA LYS A 139 43.97 -8.36 19.31
C LYS A 139 45.47 -8.06 19.37
N GLU A 140 46.08 -7.68 18.24
CA GLU A 140 47.50 -7.32 18.19
C GLU A 140 47.80 -6.07 19.03
N SER A 141 46.92 -5.06 18.98
CA SER A 141 47.07 -3.85 19.82
C SER A 141 47.07 -4.17 21.32
N VAL A 142 46.25 -5.13 21.77
CA VAL A 142 46.23 -5.57 23.17
C VAL A 142 47.51 -6.32 23.53
N LYS A 143 48.04 -7.16 22.63
CA LYS A 143 49.32 -7.86 22.83
C LYS A 143 50.49 -6.89 22.94
N ASP A 144 50.55 -5.90 22.05
CA ASP A 144 51.61 -4.88 22.03
C ASP A 144 51.60 -3.99 23.29
N CYS A 145 50.42 -3.71 23.86
CA CYS A 145 50.30 -2.92 25.09
C CYS A 145 50.82 -3.66 26.34
N LEU A 146 50.99 -4.97 26.27
CA LEU A 146 51.42 -5.78 27.41
C LEU A 146 52.94 -5.90 27.42
N SER A 147 53.59 -5.04 28.20
CA SER A 147 55.03 -5.10 28.48
C SER A 147 55.35 -6.25 29.45
N LEU A 148 55.36 -7.49 28.95
CA LEU A 148 55.60 -8.70 29.74
C LEU A 148 56.87 -9.42 29.32
N GLN A 149 57.56 -10.05 30.27
CA GLN A 149 58.74 -10.89 30.05
C GLN A 149 58.35 -12.38 29.93
N GLU A 150 59.14 -13.15 29.17
CA GLU A 150 58.99 -14.61 29.10
C GLU A 150 59.28 -15.25 30.47
N PRO A 151 58.56 -16.32 30.89
CA PRO A 151 57.58 -17.12 30.15
C PRO A 151 56.11 -16.65 30.27
N ILE A 152 55.85 -15.62 31.09
CA ILE A 152 54.49 -15.15 31.42
C ILE A 152 53.80 -14.51 30.21
N LYS A 153 54.59 -13.91 29.31
CA LYS A 153 54.12 -13.34 28.05
C LYS A 153 53.35 -14.35 27.20
N SER A 154 53.94 -15.52 26.92
CA SER A 154 53.29 -16.55 26.09
C SER A 154 51.96 -17.07 26.67
N ASP A 155 51.88 -17.24 27.99
CA ASP A 155 50.68 -17.69 28.69
C ASP A 155 49.55 -16.66 28.62
N ILE A 156 49.89 -15.37 28.70
CA ILE A 156 48.91 -14.27 28.61
C ILE A 156 48.48 -14.06 27.16
N GLU A 157 49.39 -14.11 26.19
CA GLU A 157 49.05 -14.06 24.76
C GLU A 157 48.13 -15.22 24.36
N CYS A 158 48.38 -16.45 24.85
CA CYS A 158 47.50 -17.59 24.62
C CYS A 158 46.11 -17.38 25.23
N LYS A 159 46.02 -16.74 26.40
CA LYS A 159 44.72 -16.37 27.01
C LYS A 159 44.00 -15.29 26.22
N ILE A 160 44.73 -14.33 25.63
CA ILE A 160 44.18 -13.29 24.76
C ILE A 160 43.65 -13.92 23.48
N ASP A 161 44.42 -14.79 22.83
CA ASP A 161 44.00 -15.55 21.65
C ASP A 161 42.68 -16.27 21.92
N LYS A 162 42.61 -17.03 23.02
CA LYS A 162 41.38 -17.73 23.46
C LYS A 162 40.22 -16.80 23.82
N CYS A 163 40.48 -15.56 24.20
CA CYS A 163 39.42 -14.57 24.47
C CYS A 163 38.84 -14.01 23.18
N PHE A 164 39.70 -13.71 22.20
CA PHE A 164 39.29 -13.19 20.90
C PHE A 164 38.66 -14.29 20.02
N GLU A 165 39.13 -15.54 20.07
CA GLU A 165 38.47 -16.69 19.41
C GLU A 165 37.00 -16.89 19.82
N LYS A 166 36.60 -16.41 21.00
CA LYS A 166 35.20 -16.47 21.48
C LYS A 166 34.31 -15.38 20.89
N MET A 167 34.88 -14.34 20.28
CA MET A 167 34.11 -13.30 19.61
C MET A 167 33.73 -13.78 18.22
N VAL A 168 32.43 -13.96 18.00
CA VAL A 168 31.90 -14.48 16.74
C VAL A 168 31.66 -13.31 15.79
N ASN A 169 32.18 -13.42 14.55
CA ASN A 169 31.86 -12.47 13.50
C ASN A 169 30.35 -12.54 13.16
N PRO A 170 29.57 -11.46 13.35
CA PRO A 170 28.14 -11.50 13.15
C PRO A 170 27.72 -11.68 11.69
N PHE A 171 28.63 -11.45 10.73
CA PHE A 171 28.37 -11.63 9.31
C PHE A 171 28.66 -13.04 8.81
N GLY A 172 29.42 -13.87 9.55
CA GLY A 172 29.73 -15.25 9.12
C GLY A 172 28.51 -16.17 9.00
N VAL A 173 27.45 -15.88 9.75
CA VAL A 173 26.14 -16.55 9.63
C VAL A 173 25.20 -15.89 8.61
N LEU A 174 25.67 -14.85 7.92
CA LEU A 174 24.91 -14.06 6.94
C LEU A 174 25.61 -13.98 5.57
N ASN A 175 26.81 -14.53 5.42
CA ASN A 175 27.67 -14.32 4.25
C ASN A 175 27.19 -14.97 2.95
N SER A 176 26.36 -16.02 3.04
CA SER A 176 25.68 -16.59 1.87
C SER A 176 24.19 -16.33 1.89
N GLU A 177 23.57 -16.35 0.70
CA GLU A 177 22.13 -16.27 0.56
C GLU A 177 21.42 -17.38 1.34
N SER A 178 21.93 -18.62 1.27
CA SER A 178 21.35 -19.77 1.98
C SER A 178 21.34 -19.55 3.50
N LYS A 179 22.47 -19.10 4.07
CA LYS A 179 22.59 -18.79 5.50
C LYS A 179 21.65 -17.66 5.92
N ARG A 180 21.53 -16.59 5.12
CA ARG A 180 20.55 -15.52 5.38
C ARG A 180 19.12 -16.03 5.35
N ARG A 181 18.76 -16.82 4.33
CA ARG A 181 17.42 -17.42 4.22
C ARG A 181 17.10 -18.28 5.44
N GLN A 182 18.03 -19.12 5.86
CA GLN A 182 17.89 -19.96 7.04
C GLN A 182 17.78 -19.11 8.32
N TYR A 183 18.68 -18.16 8.54
CA TYR A 183 18.64 -17.28 9.71
C TYR A 183 17.32 -16.53 9.81
N PHE A 184 16.83 -15.99 8.70
CA PHE A 184 15.58 -15.22 8.69
C PHE A 184 14.38 -16.17 8.88
N ALA A 185 14.40 -17.38 8.33
CA ALA A 185 13.35 -18.36 8.58
C ALA A 185 13.29 -18.79 10.05
N GLU A 186 14.43 -19.08 10.68
CA GLU A 186 14.49 -19.51 12.08
C GLU A 186 14.17 -18.37 13.05
N LYS A 187 14.71 -17.18 12.80
CA LYS A 187 14.54 -16.03 13.70
C LYS A 187 13.21 -15.34 13.50
N TRP A 188 12.84 -15.13 12.24
CA TRP A 188 11.75 -14.28 11.84
C TRP A 188 10.54 -15.07 11.35
N GLY A 189 10.70 -16.31 10.93
CA GLY A 189 9.62 -17.05 10.31
C GLY A 189 9.37 -16.58 8.89
N ARG A 190 8.76 -17.46 8.11
CA ARG A 190 8.55 -17.29 6.67
C ARG A 190 7.26 -18.03 6.30
N VAL A 191 6.53 -17.44 5.36
CA VAL A 191 5.51 -18.17 4.59
C VAL A 191 6.14 -18.53 3.25
N ASP A 192 6.14 -19.82 2.96
CA ASP A 192 6.72 -20.35 1.74
C ASP A 192 5.68 -20.32 0.60
N PRO A 193 6.09 -19.89 -0.61
CA PRO A 193 5.25 -19.95 -1.78
C PRO A 193 5.07 -21.40 -2.23
N VAL A 194 3.90 -21.68 -2.80
CA VAL A 194 3.54 -22.97 -3.39
C VAL A 194 3.38 -22.78 -4.89
N GLU A 195 4.06 -23.60 -5.68
CA GLU A 195 3.89 -23.62 -7.13
C GLU A 195 2.72 -24.51 -7.53
N TYR A 196 1.87 -24.00 -8.42
CA TYR A 196 0.75 -24.74 -9.02
C TYR A 196 0.91 -24.82 -10.52
N VAL A 197 0.64 -25.99 -11.09
CA VAL A 197 0.67 -26.23 -12.53
C VAL A 197 -0.68 -25.85 -13.15
N LEU A 198 -0.64 -25.01 -14.17
CA LEU A 198 -1.82 -24.63 -14.96
C LEU A 198 -2.00 -25.54 -16.18
N GLY A 199 -0.90 -25.89 -16.83
CA GLY A 199 -0.90 -26.67 -18.06
C GLY A 199 0.49 -26.77 -18.67
N THR A 200 0.54 -27.04 -19.96
CA THR A 200 1.78 -27.13 -20.74
C THR A 200 1.63 -26.41 -22.06
N ARG A 201 2.74 -25.85 -22.55
CA ARG A 201 2.85 -25.24 -23.86
C ARG A 201 4.14 -25.67 -24.55
N PHE A 202 4.17 -25.56 -25.87
CA PHE A 202 5.44 -25.66 -26.61
C PHE A 202 6.12 -24.30 -26.63
N ASP A 203 7.42 -24.27 -26.37
CA ASP A 203 8.26 -23.09 -26.47
C ASP A 203 9.55 -23.46 -27.21
N THR A 204 10.22 -22.46 -27.76
CA THR A 204 11.47 -22.64 -28.51
C THR A 204 12.62 -22.17 -27.63
N LEU A 205 13.39 -23.09 -27.08
CA LEU A 205 14.53 -22.77 -26.22
C LEU A 205 15.86 -23.02 -26.93
N ARG A 206 16.82 -22.14 -26.69
CA ARG A 206 18.20 -22.35 -27.17
C ARG A 206 18.87 -23.40 -26.29
N ASN A 207 19.27 -24.49 -26.91
CA ASN A 207 20.09 -25.51 -26.29
C ASN A 207 21.48 -24.92 -25.98
N GLN A 208 21.86 -24.87 -24.70
CA GLN A 208 23.11 -24.23 -24.27
C GLN A 208 24.35 -24.99 -24.76
N THR A 209 24.23 -26.28 -25.04
CA THR A 209 25.33 -27.13 -25.49
C THR A 209 25.52 -27.08 -27.00
N THR A 210 24.44 -27.24 -27.77
CA THR A 210 24.52 -27.29 -29.24
C THR A 210 24.37 -25.91 -29.88
N GLY A 211 23.84 -24.93 -29.15
CA GLY A 211 23.53 -23.60 -29.66
C GLY A 211 22.29 -23.54 -30.57
N ALA A 212 21.69 -24.68 -30.91
CA ALA A 212 20.48 -24.81 -31.72
C ALA A 212 19.22 -24.43 -30.92
N TYR A 213 18.11 -24.19 -31.64
CA TYR A 213 16.81 -23.94 -31.04
C TYR A 213 15.96 -25.19 -31.12
N ASP A 214 15.62 -25.76 -29.97
CA ASP A 214 14.80 -26.96 -29.85
C ASP A 214 13.39 -26.56 -29.40
N GLN A 215 12.38 -27.20 -29.99
CA GLN A 215 11.01 -27.08 -29.48
C GLN A 215 10.86 -27.99 -28.27
N VAL A 216 10.54 -27.39 -27.13
CA VAL A 216 10.42 -28.08 -25.84
C VAL A 216 9.06 -27.83 -25.22
N VAL A 217 8.59 -28.81 -24.45
CA VAL A 217 7.39 -28.66 -23.62
C VAL A 217 7.77 -27.91 -22.35
N VAL A 218 7.15 -26.76 -22.13
CA VAL A 218 7.28 -25.94 -20.93
C VAL A 218 6.01 -26.06 -20.10
N THR A 219 6.17 -26.27 -18.80
CA THR A 219 5.05 -26.28 -17.85
C THR A 219 4.66 -24.85 -17.49
N ASP A 220 3.42 -24.49 -17.74
CA ASP A 220 2.85 -23.22 -17.29
C ASP A 220 2.50 -23.35 -15.80
N LYS A 221 3.00 -22.40 -15.01
CA LYS A 221 2.87 -22.42 -13.55
C LYS A 221 2.50 -21.04 -13.03
N PHE A 222 1.85 -21.03 -11.88
CA PHE A 222 1.75 -19.84 -11.05
C PHE A 222 2.23 -20.10 -9.63
N VAL A 223 2.53 -19.01 -8.93
CA VAL A 223 2.94 -19.04 -7.53
C VAL A 223 1.80 -18.56 -6.67
N TYR A 224 1.48 -19.32 -5.63
CA TYR A 224 0.51 -18.99 -4.60
C TYR A 224 1.23 -18.81 -3.25
N ILE A 225 0.80 -17.85 -2.46
CA ILE A 225 1.27 -17.62 -1.09
C ILE A 225 0.06 -17.86 -0.19
N PRO A 226 0.08 -18.92 0.65
CA PRO A 226 -1.09 -19.29 1.43
C PRO A 226 -1.56 -18.17 2.36
N ILE A 227 -2.85 -17.87 2.27
CA ILE A 227 -3.47 -16.79 3.02
C ILE A 227 -3.50 -17.17 4.49
N LEU A 228 -3.88 -18.40 4.83
CA LEU A 228 -4.03 -18.85 6.22
C LEU A 228 -2.71 -18.73 7.00
N GLU A 229 -1.61 -19.17 6.40
CA GLU A 229 -0.28 -19.10 7.00
C GLU A 229 0.19 -17.65 7.10
N THR A 230 -0.10 -16.83 6.08
CA THR A 230 0.18 -15.39 6.10
C THR A 230 -0.58 -14.69 7.23
N LEU A 231 -1.86 -15.01 7.45
CA LEU A 231 -2.65 -14.47 8.55
C LEU A 231 -2.06 -14.88 9.91
N GLN A 232 -1.81 -16.17 10.11
CA GLN A 232 -1.20 -16.67 11.35
C GLN A 232 0.15 -15.99 11.61
N PHE A 233 0.93 -15.75 10.56
CA PHE A 233 2.19 -15.04 10.63
C PHE A 233 2.02 -13.57 11.04
N ILE A 234 1.09 -12.84 10.42
CA ILE A 234 0.78 -11.44 10.75
C ILE A 234 0.34 -11.31 12.22
N TYR A 235 -0.55 -12.18 12.69
CA TYR A 235 -1.10 -12.10 14.05
C TYR A 235 -0.13 -12.57 15.14
N LYS A 236 0.99 -13.20 14.80
CA LYS A 236 2.10 -13.46 15.74
C LYS A 236 2.90 -12.20 16.08
N HIS A 237 2.69 -11.10 15.37
CA HIS A 237 3.47 -9.89 15.59
C HIS A 237 3.11 -9.22 16.94
N PRO A 238 4.09 -8.90 17.81
CA PRO A 238 3.81 -8.43 19.17
C PRO A 238 3.05 -7.10 19.22
N ASN A 239 3.21 -6.26 18.18
CA ASN A 239 2.56 -4.94 18.12
C ASN A 239 1.27 -4.96 17.29
N ILE A 240 0.76 -6.13 16.88
CA ILE A 240 -0.41 -6.22 16.01
C ILE A 240 -1.66 -5.58 16.65
N LYS A 241 -1.78 -5.69 17.98
CA LYS A 241 -2.88 -5.11 18.77
C LYS A 241 -2.93 -3.59 18.68
N GLU A 242 -1.78 -2.92 18.51
CA GLU A 242 -1.72 -1.46 18.34
C GLU A 242 -2.15 -1.01 16.94
N MET A 243 -2.07 -1.91 15.94
CA MET A 243 -2.47 -1.67 14.56
C MET A 243 -3.97 -1.93 14.34
N MET A 244 -4.55 -2.84 15.13
CA MET A 244 -5.98 -3.14 15.12
C MET A 244 -6.80 -1.86 15.33
N GLN A 245 -7.88 -1.76 14.58
CA GLN A 245 -8.78 -0.65 14.71
C GLN A 245 -9.62 -0.75 15.98
N THR A 246 -9.77 0.36 16.68
CA THR A 246 -10.80 0.50 17.72
C THR A 246 -12.06 1.00 17.03
N HIS A 247 -13.05 0.13 16.84
CA HIS A 247 -14.31 0.52 16.19
C HIS A 247 -15.08 1.46 17.13
N SER A 248 -15.25 2.72 16.71
CA SER A 248 -16.24 3.63 17.26
C SER A 248 -17.32 3.85 16.19
N SER A 249 -18.38 3.04 16.22
CA SER A 249 -19.48 3.20 15.26
C SER A 249 -20.15 4.55 15.48
N SER A 250 -20.13 5.42 14.47
CA SER A 250 -21.00 6.59 14.46
C SER A 250 -22.33 6.20 13.81
N ARG A 251 -23.45 6.68 14.38
CA ARG A 251 -24.78 6.41 13.81
C ARG A 251 -25.00 7.19 12.51
N GLU A 252 -24.43 8.38 12.40
CA GLU A 252 -24.69 9.32 11.30
C GLU A 252 -23.52 9.48 10.33
N ASN A 253 -22.28 9.26 10.79
CA ASN A 253 -21.08 9.44 9.99
C ASN A 253 -20.49 8.09 9.57
N LEU A 254 -20.06 8.02 8.32
CA LEU A 254 -19.30 6.96 7.69
C LEU A 254 -17.82 7.35 7.75
N ASN A 255 -17.08 6.70 8.64
CA ASN A 255 -15.64 6.93 8.82
C ASN A 255 -14.83 5.75 8.31
N ASP A 256 -15.46 4.61 8.08
CA ASP A 256 -14.80 3.36 7.77
C ASP A 256 -15.77 2.32 7.17
N LEU A 257 -15.24 1.20 6.68
CA LEU A 257 -15.97 0.06 6.14
C LEU A 257 -17.03 -0.48 7.10
N CYS A 258 -16.72 -0.54 8.39
CA CYS A 258 -17.63 -1.06 9.41
C CYS A 258 -18.86 -0.17 9.67
N ASP A 259 -18.83 1.10 9.25
CA ASP A 259 -19.97 2.01 9.33
C ASP A 259 -20.99 1.79 8.20
N GLY A 260 -20.58 1.08 7.14
CA GLY A 260 -21.42 0.79 5.98
C GLY A 260 -22.52 -0.24 6.25
N ASP A 261 -23.63 -0.10 5.53
CA ASP A 261 -24.82 -0.95 5.72
C ASP A 261 -24.55 -2.42 5.32
N PHE A 262 -23.65 -2.66 4.36
CA PHE A 262 -23.22 -4.02 3.99
C PHE A 262 -22.57 -4.70 5.20
N PHE A 263 -21.58 -4.06 5.81
CA PHE A 263 -20.86 -4.63 6.95
C PHE A 263 -21.78 -4.91 8.14
N LYS A 264 -22.67 -3.97 8.45
CA LYS A 264 -23.64 -4.08 9.56
C LYS A 264 -24.65 -5.20 9.39
N SER A 265 -25.03 -5.53 8.16
CA SER A 265 -26.00 -6.58 7.84
C SER A 265 -25.35 -7.91 7.43
N HIS A 266 -24.02 -7.93 7.25
CA HIS A 266 -23.29 -9.09 6.76
C HIS A 266 -23.37 -10.29 7.71
N ALA A 267 -23.65 -11.48 7.18
CA ALA A 267 -23.93 -12.67 8.00
C ALA A 267 -22.78 -13.09 8.93
N LEU A 268 -21.52 -12.83 8.54
CA LEU A 268 -20.34 -13.04 9.38
C LEU A 268 -20.03 -11.83 10.28
N PHE A 269 -19.67 -10.68 9.69
CA PHE A 269 -19.18 -9.50 10.43
C PHE A 269 -20.17 -8.90 11.44
N SER A 270 -21.49 -9.03 11.21
CA SER A 270 -22.50 -8.58 12.19
C SER A 270 -22.54 -9.43 13.47
N LYS A 271 -22.11 -10.70 13.39
CA LYS A 271 -22.15 -11.66 14.50
C LYS A 271 -20.78 -11.85 15.15
N GLN A 272 -19.73 -11.88 14.34
CA GLN A 272 -18.36 -12.19 14.76
C GLN A 272 -17.53 -10.91 14.84
N LYS A 273 -17.46 -10.30 16.02
CA LYS A 273 -16.76 -9.03 16.27
C LYS A 273 -15.29 -9.05 15.83
N HIS A 274 -14.62 -10.19 15.96
CA HIS A 274 -13.20 -10.35 15.66
C HIS A 274 -12.93 -10.92 14.27
N ALA A 275 -13.95 -11.07 13.43
CA ALA A 275 -13.80 -11.69 12.12
C ALA A 275 -12.77 -10.96 11.26
N ILE A 276 -11.92 -11.72 10.59
CA ILE A 276 -10.88 -11.22 9.69
C ILE A 276 -11.53 -10.71 8.41
N GLN A 277 -11.19 -9.48 8.04
CA GLN A 277 -11.76 -8.72 6.93
C GLN A 277 -10.72 -8.62 5.83
N ILE A 278 -10.78 -9.54 4.87
CA ILE A 278 -9.80 -9.63 3.78
C ILE A 278 -10.29 -8.82 2.59
N GLN A 279 -9.57 -7.77 2.22
CA GLN A 279 -9.80 -7.08 0.95
C GLN A 279 -8.79 -7.59 -0.08
N LEU A 280 -9.26 -8.25 -1.14
CA LEU A 280 -8.41 -8.63 -2.27
C LEU A 280 -8.22 -7.46 -3.23
N PHE A 281 -7.10 -7.44 -3.93
CA PHE A 281 -6.81 -6.50 -5.00
C PHE A 281 -6.13 -7.21 -6.16
N TYR A 282 -6.58 -6.94 -7.38
CA TYR A 282 -5.98 -7.49 -8.60
C TYR A 282 -5.47 -6.36 -9.50
N ASP A 283 -4.24 -6.52 -9.99
CA ASP A 283 -3.61 -5.65 -10.98
C ASP A 283 -2.65 -6.45 -11.88
N ASP A 284 -2.46 -5.96 -13.09
CA ASP A 284 -1.47 -6.50 -14.02
C ASP A 284 -0.39 -5.46 -14.32
N PHE A 285 0.85 -5.91 -14.41
CA PHE A 285 1.98 -5.03 -14.73
C PHE A 285 2.95 -5.61 -15.73
N GLU A 286 3.57 -4.72 -16.51
CA GLU A 286 4.63 -5.08 -17.46
C GLU A 286 5.99 -5.07 -16.77
N THR A 287 6.77 -6.13 -16.98
CA THR A 287 8.13 -6.27 -16.44
C THR A 287 9.21 -5.83 -17.42
N ALA A 288 8.91 -5.86 -18.73
CA ALA A 288 9.83 -5.44 -19.78
C ALA A 288 9.81 -3.92 -20.00
N ASN A 289 10.74 -3.43 -20.84
CA ASN A 289 10.75 -2.03 -21.25
C ASN A 289 9.40 -1.67 -21.92
N PRO A 290 8.62 -0.72 -21.36
CA PRO A 290 7.30 -0.37 -21.88
C PRO A 290 7.32 0.29 -23.27
N LEU A 291 8.50 0.64 -23.79
CA LEU A 291 8.69 1.21 -25.13
C LEU A 291 9.38 0.25 -26.11
N GLY A 292 9.74 -0.96 -25.67
CA GLY A 292 10.42 -1.95 -26.50
C GLY A 292 9.45 -2.79 -27.35
N SER A 293 9.99 -3.51 -28.33
CA SER A 293 9.25 -4.47 -29.17
C SER A 293 8.62 -5.63 -28.39
N LYS A 294 9.00 -5.83 -27.13
CA LYS A 294 8.45 -6.84 -26.22
C LYS A 294 7.34 -6.31 -25.29
N ARG A 295 6.85 -5.10 -25.51
CA ARG A 295 5.76 -4.50 -24.73
C ARG A 295 4.50 -5.37 -24.80
N GLY A 296 3.91 -5.65 -23.64
CA GLY A 296 2.69 -6.44 -23.48
C GLY A 296 2.93 -7.95 -23.46
N ILE A 297 4.14 -8.43 -23.74
CA ILE A 297 4.44 -9.86 -23.86
C ILE A 297 4.69 -10.48 -22.47
N HIS A 298 5.42 -9.78 -21.59
CA HIS A 298 5.87 -10.31 -20.29
C HIS A 298 5.07 -9.70 -19.12
N LYS A 299 3.79 -9.46 -19.38
CA LYS A 299 2.86 -8.92 -18.38
C LYS A 299 2.57 -9.99 -17.33
N LEU A 300 2.72 -9.63 -16.06
CA LEU A 300 2.35 -10.46 -14.92
C LEU A 300 1.04 -9.96 -14.33
N GLY A 301 0.20 -10.89 -13.91
CA GLY A 301 -0.96 -10.61 -13.08
C GLY A 301 -0.66 -10.96 -11.64
N ALA A 302 -1.07 -10.08 -10.72
CA ALA A 302 -0.83 -10.24 -9.31
C ALA A 302 -2.11 -10.01 -8.50
N ILE A 303 -2.36 -10.91 -7.55
CA ILE A 303 -3.42 -10.77 -6.57
C ILE A 303 -2.77 -10.47 -5.23
N TYR A 304 -3.26 -9.46 -4.56
CA TYR A 304 -2.85 -9.05 -3.23
C TYR A 304 -4.04 -9.15 -2.28
N PHE A 305 -3.76 -9.21 -0.98
CA PHE A 305 -4.77 -9.01 0.04
C PHE A 305 -4.29 -8.04 1.10
N THR A 306 -5.26 -7.38 1.75
CA THR A 306 -5.05 -6.48 2.88
C THR A 306 -6.06 -6.71 3.96
N LEU A 307 -5.66 -6.40 5.19
CA LEU A 307 -6.53 -6.52 6.35
C LEU A 307 -7.20 -5.18 6.62
N GLN A 308 -8.53 -5.17 6.49
CA GLN A 308 -9.38 -4.05 6.88
C GLN A 308 -9.63 -4.01 8.39
N ASN A 309 -9.12 -5.00 9.15
CA ASN A 309 -9.13 -4.97 10.61
C ASN A 309 -8.16 -3.92 11.19
N PHE A 310 -7.17 -3.45 10.43
CA PHE A 310 -6.26 -2.41 10.88
C PHE A 310 -6.87 -1.02 10.69
N SER A 311 -6.39 -0.05 11.46
CA SER A 311 -6.77 1.35 11.27
C SER A 311 -6.57 1.78 9.80
N PRO A 312 -7.51 2.55 9.19
CA PRO A 312 -7.47 2.87 7.76
C PRO A 312 -6.18 3.55 7.28
N LYS A 313 -5.43 4.20 8.19
CA LYS A 313 -4.10 4.76 7.91
C LYS A 313 -3.08 3.71 7.44
N TYR A 314 -3.32 2.44 7.71
CA TYR A 314 -2.48 1.32 7.29
C TYR A 314 -2.96 0.64 6.01
N ASN A 315 -4.17 0.93 5.51
CA ASN A 315 -4.75 0.23 4.37
C ASN A 315 -3.83 0.30 3.16
N SER A 316 -3.32 1.48 2.86
CA SER A 316 -2.41 1.58 1.73
C SER A 316 -0.96 1.17 2.09
N CYS A 317 -0.58 1.02 3.37
CA CYS A 317 0.79 0.68 3.76
C CYS A 317 1.27 -0.63 3.14
N LEU A 318 2.49 -0.63 2.58
CA LEU A 318 3.15 -1.87 2.11
C LEU A 318 3.24 -2.96 3.20
N LEU A 319 3.17 -2.58 4.48
CA LEU A 319 3.11 -3.50 5.62
C LEU A 319 1.82 -4.31 5.71
N ASN A 320 0.74 -3.77 5.15
CA ASN A 320 -0.60 -4.38 5.11
C ASN A 320 -0.95 -4.86 3.69
N ILE A 321 -0.02 -4.79 2.72
CA ILE A 321 -0.23 -5.28 1.35
C ILE A 321 0.53 -6.59 1.19
N HIS A 322 -0.20 -7.69 1.11
CA HIS A 322 0.36 -9.03 1.07
C HIS A 322 0.09 -9.67 -0.28
N LEU A 323 1.13 -10.20 -0.93
CA LEU A 323 0.97 -10.93 -2.20
C LEU A 323 0.28 -12.27 -1.92
N VAL A 324 -0.70 -12.63 -2.75
CA VAL A 324 -1.47 -13.89 -2.70
C VAL A 324 -1.09 -14.79 -3.86
N ALA A 325 -1.10 -14.25 -5.08
CA ALA A 325 -0.85 -15.03 -6.28
C ALA A 325 -0.10 -14.21 -7.32
N LEU A 326 0.76 -14.87 -8.08
CA LEU A 326 1.54 -14.27 -9.15
C LEU A 326 1.66 -15.23 -10.32
N PHE A 327 1.24 -14.77 -11.49
CA PHE A 327 1.10 -15.58 -12.70
C PHE A 327 1.38 -14.74 -13.94
N HIS A 328 1.59 -15.39 -15.08
CA HIS A 328 1.71 -14.70 -16.34
C HIS A 328 0.31 -14.24 -16.81
N ALA A 329 0.12 -12.96 -17.14
CA ALA A 329 -1.22 -12.42 -17.41
C ALA A 329 -1.89 -13.09 -18.63
N GLN A 330 -1.09 -13.59 -19.58
CA GLN A 330 -1.61 -14.35 -20.72
C GLN A 330 -2.24 -15.68 -20.31
N ASP A 331 -1.82 -16.27 -19.18
CA ASP A 331 -2.35 -17.55 -18.67
C ASP A 331 -3.83 -17.41 -18.30
N ILE A 332 -4.31 -16.21 -17.92
CA ILE A 332 -5.73 -15.96 -17.69
C ILE A 332 -6.55 -16.23 -18.98
N LYS A 333 -6.02 -15.88 -20.16
CA LYS A 333 -6.75 -16.07 -21.42
C LYS A 333 -6.89 -17.55 -21.77
N THR A 334 -5.89 -18.36 -21.40
CA THR A 334 -5.84 -19.79 -21.70
C THR A 334 -6.60 -20.62 -20.66
N TYR A 335 -6.34 -20.38 -19.37
CA TYR A 335 -6.79 -21.23 -18.26
C TYR A 335 -7.91 -20.60 -17.42
N GLY A 336 -8.13 -19.28 -17.56
CA GLY A 336 -9.09 -18.53 -16.77
C GLY A 336 -8.67 -18.30 -15.31
N PHE A 337 -9.37 -17.38 -14.64
CA PHE A 337 -9.13 -17.10 -13.22
C PHE A 337 -9.48 -18.26 -12.29
N SER A 338 -10.37 -19.16 -12.70
CA SER A 338 -10.86 -20.23 -11.83
C SER A 338 -9.74 -21.10 -11.29
N LYS A 339 -8.75 -21.46 -12.12
CA LYS A 339 -7.60 -22.29 -11.71
C LYS A 339 -6.65 -21.55 -10.77
N ILE A 340 -6.45 -20.25 -11.02
CA ILE A 340 -5.57 -19.39 -10.21
C ILE A 340 -6.19 -19.09 -8.85
N LEU A 341 -7.51 -18.87 -8.80
CA LEU A 341 -8.26 -18.55 -7.58
C LEU A 341 -8.64 -19.80 -6.77
N ASP A 342 -8.51 -21.00 -7.32
CA ASP A 342 -8.86 -22.24 -6.61
C ASP A 342 -8.16 -22.36 -5.24
N PRO A 343 -6.83 -22.22 -5.11
CA PRO A 343 -6.18 -22.27 -3.79
C PRO A 343 -6.65 -21.13 -2.86
N VAL A 344 -6.93 -19.94 -3.41
CA VAL A 344 -7.51 -18.82 -2.63
C VAL A 344 -8.87 -19.22 -2.05
N VAL A 345 -9.74 -19.82 -2.86
CA VAL A 345 -11.08 -20.24 -2.45
C VAL A 345 -11.01 -21.33 -1.38
N GLN A 346 -10.08 -22.28 -1.48
CA GLN A 346 -9.91 -23.32 -0.46
C GLN A 346 -9.49 -22.73 0.89
N ASP A 347 -8.50 -21.83 0.89
CA ASP A 347 -8.06 -21.15 2.11
C ASP A 347 -9.20 -20.35 2.74
N ILE A 348 -9.97 -19.60 1.94
CA ILE A 348 -11.10 -18.83 2.47
C ILE A 348 -12.21 -19.74 2.98
N LYS A 349 -12.53 -20.87 2.32
CA LYS A 349 -13.53 -21.83 2.85
C LYS A 349 -13.14 -22.38 4.22
N ILE A 350 -11.87 -22.69 4.43
CA ILE A 350 -11.35 -23.11 5.75
C ILE A 350 -11.52 -21.96 6.75
N LEU A 351 -11.17 -20.72 6.38
CA LEU A 351 -11.33 -19.56 7.24
C LEU A 351 -12.80 -19.25 7.61
N GLU A 352 -13.73 -19.49 6.69
CA GLU A 352 -15.17 -19.29 6.89
C GLU A 352 -15.80 -20.38 7.78
N ARG A 353 -15.41 -21.65 7.56
CA ARG A 353 -16.02 -22.81 8.22
C ARG A 353 -15.36 -23.18 9.54
N ASP A 354 -14.03 -23.24 9.55
CA ASP A 354 -13.24 -23.78 10.67
C ASP A 354 -12.58 -22.65 11.48
N GLY A 355 -12.26 -21.53 10.81
CA GLY A 355 -11.51 -20.42 11.39
C GLY A 355 -10.03 -20.77 11.61
N ILE A 356 -9.26 -19.79 12.09
CA ILE A 356 -7.84 -19.98 12.42
C ILE A 356 -7.55 -19.59 13.87
N ARG A 357 -6.63 -20.30 14.52
CA ARG A 357 -6.12 -19.92 15.84
C ARG A 357 -5.08 -18.81 15.69
N ILE A 358 -5.25 -17.73 16.42
CA ILE A 358 -4.29 -16.62 16.46
C ILE A 358 -3.95 -16.24 17.90
N PRO A 359 -2.73 -15.75 18.19
CA PRO A 359 -2.28 -15.50 19.57
C PRO A 359 -3.05 -14.41 20.33
N LEU A 360 -3.95 -13.68 19.66
CA LEU A 360 -4.74 -12.60 20.26
C LEU A 360 -5.99 -13.09 21.00
N TYR A 361 -6.51 -14.27 20.64
CA TYR A 361 -7.80 -14.76 21.13
C TYR A 361 -7.71 -16.26 21.41
N ASP A 362 -8.42 -16.72 22.43
CA ASP A 362 -8.41 -18.14 22.82
C ASP A 362 -9.24 -19.01 21.87
N GLN A 363 -10.23 -18.40 21.21
CA GLN A 363 -11.13 -19.08 20.27
C GLN A 363 -10.66 -18.90 18.82
N PRO A 364 -10.98 -19.87 17.93
CA PRO A 364 -10.75 -19.71 16.50
C PRO A 364 -11.43 -18.43 15.98
N VAL A 365 -10.68 -17.70 15.15
CA VAL A 365 -11.17 -16.50 14.49
C VAL A 365 -11.53 -16.83 13.06
N TYR A 366 -12.77 -16.54 12.71
CA TYR A 366 -13.31 -16.70 11.37
C TYR A 366 -13.03 -15.48 10.51
N GLY A 367 -13.22 -15.58 9.20
CA GLY A 367 -13.02 -14.46 8.29
C GLY A 367 -13.45 -14.79 6.88
N THR A 368 -13.52 -13.76 6.04
CA THR A 368 -13.85 -13.91 4.62
C THR A 368 -13.36 -12.70 3.82
N ILE A 369 -13.54 -12.76 2.51
CA ILE A 369 -13.32 -11.64 1.59
C ILE A 369 -14.43 -10.61 1.79
N VAL A 370 -14.07 -9.40 2.22
CA VAL A 370 -15.03 -8.31 2.40
C VAL A 370 -15.32 -7.58 1.10
N GLN A 371 -14.30 -7.34 0.27
CA GLN A 371 -14.38 -6.70 -1.04
C GLN A 371 -13.18 -7.15 -1.91
N VAL A 372 -13.35 -7.14 -3.23
CA VAL A 372 -12.30 -7.33 -4.22
C VAL A 372 -12.19 -6.05 -5.04
N THR A 373 -11.03 -5.41 -5.02
CA THR A 373 -10.76 -4.15 -5.70
C THR A 373 -9.83 -4.35 -6.90
N GLY A 374 -9.84 -3.41 -7.83
CA GLY A 374 -9.08 -3.49 -9.09
C GLY A 374 -9.59 -2.42 -10.05
N ASP A 375 -8.90 -2.27 -11.18
CA ASP A 375 -9.46 -1.48 -12.28
C ASP A 375 -10.71 -2.18 -12.85
N ASN A 376 -11.58 -1.42 -13.51
CA ASN A 376 -12.87 -1.96 -13.95
C ASN A 376 -12.72 -3.14 -14.92
N LEU A 377 -11.74 -3.11 -15.84
CA LEU A 377 -11.52 -4.23 -16.76
C LEU A 377 -10.94 -5.46 -16.07
N GLY A 378 -10.02 -5.29 -15.12
CA GLY A 378 -9.49 -6.38 -14.31
C GLY A 378 -10.57 -7.02 -13.46
N LEU A 379 -11.43 -6.22 -12.81
CA LEU A 379 -12.58 -6.73 -12.07
C LEU A 379 -13.61 -7.42 -12.98
N HIS A 380 -13.88 -6.88 -14.17
CA HIS A 380 -14.74 -7.57 -15.14
C HIS A 380 -14.18 -8.95 -15.50
N CYS A 381 -12.89 -9.04 -15.78
CA CYS A 381 -12.22 -10.29 -16.13
C CYS A 381 -12.29 -11.33 -14.99
N LEU A 382 -11.98 -10.89 -13.77
CA LEU A 382 -11.99 -11.72 -12.55
C LEU A 382 -13.40 -12.21 -12.20
N PHE A 383 -14.40 -11.33 -12.30
CA PHE A 383 -15.79 -11.65 -12.00
C PHE A 383 -16.55 -12.32 -13.15
N GLY A 384 -15.95 -12.44 -14.33
CA GLY A 384 -16.59 -13.08 -15.48
C GLY A 384 -17.58 -12.19 -16.23
N PHE A 385 -17.45 -10.87 -16.14
CA PHE A 385 -18.15 -9.92 -16.99
C PHE A 385 -17.39 -9.65 -18.29
N VAL A 386 -18.05 -9.02 -19.26
CA VAL A 386 -17.44 -8.58 -20.51
C VAL A 386 -16.38 -7.50 -20.26
N GLU A 387 -15.15 -7.78 -20.70
CA GLU A 387 -13.98 -6.90 -20.53
C GLU A 387 -13.95 -5.79 -21.60
N SER A 388 -15.07 -5.07 -21.79
CA SER A 388 -15.17 -4.00 -22.78
C SER A 388 -16.18 -2.93 -22.38
N PHE A 389 -15.73 -1.67 -22.33
CA PHE A 389 -16.58 -0.49 -22.19
C PHE A 389 -17.37 -0.15 -23.46
N SER A 390 -17.13 -0.87 -24.56
CA SER A 390 -17.90 -0.77 -25.80
C SER A 390 -19.07 -1.74 -25.86
N ALA A 391 -19.16 -2.69 -24.94
CA ALA A 391 -20.29 -3.62 -24.87
C ALA A 391 -21.61 -2.90 -24.52
N ARG A 392 -22.72 -3.48 -24.99
CA ARG A 392 -24.09 -2.97 -24.73
C ARG A 392 -24.40 -2.93 -23.23
N TYR A 393 -24.03 -3.99 -22.51
CA TYR A 393 -24.13 -4.09 -21.05
C TYR A 393 -22.72 -4.11 -20.47
N CYS A 394 -22.17 -2.94 -20.17
CA CYS A 394 -20.82 -2.81 -19.62
C CYS A 394 -20.79 -2.36 -18.15
N CYS A 395 -21.94 -2.21 -17.49
CA CYS A 395 -21.99 -1.98 -16.04
C CYS A 395 -22.08 -3.30 -15.27
N ARG A 396 -21.25 -3.44 -14.24
CA ARG A 396 -21.26 -4.61 -13.34
C ARG A 396 -22.40 -4.55 -12.31
N PHE A 397 -22.88 -3.36 -11.98
CA PHE A 397 -23.88 -3.12 -10.92
C PHE A 397 -25.32 -3.25 -11.40
N CYS A 398 -25.60 -2.86 -12.65
CA CYS A 398 -26.95 -2.80 -13.19
C CYS A 398 -27.05 -3.45 -14.57
N LEU A 399 -28.27 -3.53 -15.09
CA LEU A 399 -28.62 -4.07 -16.40
C LEU A 399 -28.92 -2.99 -17.43
N ALA A 400 -28.61 -1.73 -17.13
CA ALA A 400 -28.84 -0.62 -18.06
C ALA A 400 -27.99 -0.77 -19.34
N GLU A 401 -28.58 -0.39 -20.46
CA GLU A 401 -27.89 -0.38 -21.74
C GLU A 401 -27.03 0.87 -21.86
N LYS A 402 -25.99 0.79 -22.68
CA LYS A 402 -25.08 1.91 -22.90
C LYS A 402 -25.78 3.16 -23.45
N GLU A 403 -26.88 2.96 -24.18
CA GLU A 403 -27.77 4.01 -24.67
C GLU A 403 -28.47 4.73 -23.51
N ASP A 404 -28.93 4.00 -22.49
CA ASP A 404 -29.58 4.56 -21.31
C ASP A 404 -28.64 5.44 -20.49
N PHE A 405 -27.32 5.22 -20.57
CA PHE A 405 -26.34 6.08 -19.88
C PHE A 405 -26.39 7.54 -20.37
N GLN A 406 -27.02 7.80 -21.52
CA GLN A 406 -27.15 9.13 -22.10
C GLN A 406 -28.38 9.89 -21.60
N THR A 407 -29.33 9.23 -20.93
CA THR A 407 -30.59 9.82 -20.45
C THR A 407 -30.91 9.53 -18.99
N GLU A 408 -30.37 8.44 -18.43
CA GLU A 408 -30.66 7.96 -17.08
C GLU A 408 -29.48 8.26 -16.14
N PHE A 409 -29.65 9.23 -15.25
CA PHE A 409 -28.57 9.74 -14.39
C PHE A 409 -28.78 9.49 -12.89
N SER A 410 -29.70 8.59 -12.55
CA SER A 410 -30.02 8.24 -11.17
C SER A 410 -30.43 6.78 -11.07
N GLU A 411 -30.05 6.11 -9.98
CA GLU A 411 -30.53 4.75 -9.66
C GLU A 411 -32.04 4.69 -9.43
N ASP A 412 -32.72 5.82 -9.19
CA ASP A 412 -34.19 5.86 -9.05
C ASP A 412 -34.93 5.66 -10.38
N SER A 413 -34.21 5.74 -11.50
CA SER A 413 -34.84 5.50 -12.81
C SER A 413 -35.25 4.05 -12.93
N SER A 414 -36.48 3.82 -13.42
CA SER A 414 -37.01 2.48 -13.67
C SER A 414 -36.21 1.68 -14.70
N LYS A 415 -35.36 2.33 -15.51
CA LYS A 415 -34.47 1.65 -16.45
C LYS A 415 -33.15 1.17 -15.82
N ILE A 416 -32.78 1.71 -14.66
CA ILE A 416 -31.58 1.29 -13.94
C ILE A 416 -31.94 0.11 -13.02
N VAL A 417 -32.07 -1.06 -13.63
CA VAL A 417 -32.36 -2.29 -12.89
C VAL A 417 -31.07 -2.84 -12.28
N MET A 418 -30.99 -2.86 -10.96
CA MET A 418 -29.82 -3.38 -10.24
C MET A 418 -29.69 -4.89 -10.40
N ARG A 419 -28.45 -5.36 -10.55
CA ARG A 419 -28.14 -6.78 -10.69
C ARG A 419 -28.24 -7.47 -9.33
N THR A 420 -29.19 -8.38 -9.21
CA THR A 420 -29.34 -9.24 -8.02
C THR A 420 -28.58 -10.56 -8.19
N GLN A 421 -28.31 -11.25 -7.09
CA GLN A 421 -27.69 -12.57 -7.13
C GLN A 421 -28.49 -13.57 -7.98
N ALA A 422 -29.83 -13.55 -7.87
CA ALA A 422 -30.72 -14.41 -8.63
C ALA A 422 -30.64 -14.13 -10.15
N LEU A 423 -30.71 -12.85 -10.55
CA LEU A 423 -30.58 -12.46 -11.96
C LEU A 423 -29.21 -12.81 -12.52
N HIS A 424 -28.13 -12.60 -11.75
CA HIS A 424 -26.79 -12.98 -12.17
C HIS A 424 -26.66 -14.49 -12.35
N ALA A 425 -27.18 -15.29 -11.41
CA ALA A 425 -27.18 -16.75 -11.53
C ALA A 425 -27.94 -17.23 -12.77
N GLU A 426 -29.11 -16.65 -13.06
CA GLU A 426 -29.87 -16.94 -14.28
C GLU A 426 -29.06 -16.61 -15.56
N HIS A 427 -28.38 -15.47 -15.59
CA HIS A 427 -27.52 -15.10 -16.71
C HIS A 427 -26.32 -16.05 -16.88
N CYS A 428 -25.69 -16.49 -15.78
CA CYS A 428 -24.63 -17.50 -15.82
C CYS A 428 -25.16 -18.84 -16.36
N GLN A 429 -26.31 -19.29 -15.91
CA GLN A 429 -26.92 -20.53 -16.39
C GLN A 429 -27.26 -20.46 -17.88
N LYS A 430 -27.78 -19.32 -18.35
CA LYS A 430 -28.02 -19.09 -19.79
C LYS A 430 -26.73 -19.14 -20.62
N MET A 431 -25.63 -18.61 -20.08
CA MET A 431 -24.31 -18.72 -20.72
C MET A 431 -23.80 -20.17 -20.78
N GLU A 432 -23.98 -20.94 -19.71
CA GLU A 432 -23.57 -22.35 -19.66
C GLU A 432 -24.38 -23.23 -20.60
N THR A 433 -25.70 -22.99 -20.71
CA THR A 433 -26.60 -23.73 -21.60
C THR A 433 -26.45 -23.36 -23.07
N ASN A 434 -25.98 -22.15 -23.38
CA ASN A 434 -25.71 -21.72 -24.75
C ASN A 434 -24.33 -21.03 -24.90
N PRO A 435 -23.23 -21.81 -24.96
CA PRO A 435 -21.87 -21.26 -25.07
C PRO A 435 -21.56 -20.53 -26.39
N SER A 436 -22.46 -20.58 -27.37
CA SER A 436 -22.31 -19.83 -28.63
C SER A 436 -22.55 -18.32 -28.48
N LEU A 437 -23.24 -17.92 -27.40
CA LEU A 437 -23.45 -16.52 -27.08
C LEU A 437 -22.13 -15.88 -26.62
N PRO A 438 -21.80 -14.65 -27.05
CA PRO A 438 -20.59 -13.98 -26.59
C PRO A 438 -20.67 -13.55 -25.11
N TYR A 439 -21.89 -13.24 -24.65
CA TYR A 439 -22.26 -12.94 -23.26
C TYR A 439 -23.80 -12.86 -23.14
N VAL A 440 -24.33 -12.93 -21.92
CA VAL A 440 -25.74 -12.65 -21.58
C VAL A 440 -25.78 -11.49 -20.59
N MET A 441 -26.41 -10.37 -20.97
CA MET A 441 -26.51 -9.17 -20.14
C MET A 441 -25.16 -8.74 -19.51
N GLY A 442 -24.10 -8.79 -20.30
CA GLY A 442 -22.73 -8.46 -19.89
C GLY A 442 -21.97 -9.56 -19.14
N VAL A 443 -22.57 -10.73 -18.87
CA VAL A 443 -21.95 -11.87 -18.18
C VAL A 443 -21.42 -12.89 -19.18
N LYS A 444 -20.17 -13.34 -18.98
CA LYS A 444 -19.51 -14.40 -19.77
C LYS A 444 -19.42 -15.73 -19.03
N ARG A 445 -19.28 -15.70 -17.71
CA ARG A 445 -19.09 -16.90 -16.86
C ARG A 445 -19.37 -16.57 -15.41
N SER A 446 -19.61 -17.60 -14.59
CA SER A 446 -19.65 -17.45 -13.14
C SER A 446 -18.24 -17.29 -12.55
N CYS A 447 -18.11 -16.53 -11.47
CA CYS A 447 -16.87 -16.39 -10.70
C CYS A 447 -16.80 -17.47 -9.62
N ILE A 448 -15.64 -18.14 -9.48
CA ILE A 448 -15.43 -19.18 -8.45
C ILE A 448 -15.56 -18.63 -7.01
N LEU A 449 -15.32 -17.34 -6.80
CA LEU A 449 -15.51 -16.69 -5.50
C LEU A 449 -16.98 -16.71 -5.03
N ASN A 450 -17.95 -16.84 -5.94
CA ASN A 450 -19.37 -17.00 -5.58
C ASN A 450 -19.66 -18.36 -4.90
N SER A 451 -18.68 -19.28 -4.84
CA SER A 451 -18.80 -20.53 -4.08
C SER A 451 -18.45 -20.40 -2.60
N LEU A 452 -18.05 -19.20 -2.16
CA LEU A 452 -17.81 -18.88 -0.75
C LEU A 452 -19.13 -18.64 -0.02
N GLN A 453 -19.13 -18.83 1.30
CA GLN A 453 -20.34 -18.69 2.10
C GLN A 453 -20.77 -17.22 2.25
N TYR A 454 -19.80 -16.32 2.33
CA TYR A 454 -20.05 -14.93 2.70
C TYR A 454 -19.65 -13.91 1.63
N PHE A 455 -19.26 -14.34 0.42
CA PHE A 455 -18.91 -13.45 -0.66
C PHE A 455 -19.75 -13.72 -1.92
N ASN A 456 -20.23 -12.64 -2.55
CA ASN A 456 -20.85 -12.70 -3.87
C ASN A 456 -20.42 -11.50 -4.74
N THR A 457 -20.13 -11.75 -6.01
CA THR A 457 -19.79 -10.73 -7.02
C THR A 457 -20.79 -9.58 -7.09
N CYS A 458 -22.10 -9.85 -6.95
CA CYS A 458 -23.14 -8.82 -7.01
C CYS A 458 -23.17 -7.92 -5.78
N GLU A 459 -22.51 -8.33 -4.69
CA GLU A 459 -22.39 -7.58 -3.44
C GLU A 459 -20.96 -7.02 -3.25
N ASN A 460 -20.16 -7.04 -4.31
CA ASN A 460 -18.91 -6.32 -4.36
C ASN A 460 -19.16 -4.85 -4.75
N PHE A 461 -19.16 -3.93 -3.79
CA PHE A 461 -19.47 -2.52 -3.98
C PHE A 461 -18.25 -1.64 -4.31
N SER A 462 -17.06 -2.20 -4.45
CA SER A 462 -15.83 -1.42 -4.68
C SER A 462 -15.80 -0.70 -6.03
N VAL A 463 -15.45 0.58 -6.06
CA VAL A 463 -15.30 1.35 -7.32
C VAL A 463 -13.90 1.89 -7.46
N ASP A 464 -13.45 2.08 -8.71
CA ASP A 464 -12.15 2.65 -8.99
C ASP A 464 -12.26 4.15 -9.25
N ILE A 465 -12.34 4.92 -8.17
CA ILE A 465 -12.49 6.38 -8.28
C ILE A 465 -11.28 7.07 -8.95
N MET A 466 -10.17 6.37 -9.19
CA MET A 466 -9.01 6.93 -9.89
C MET A 466 -9.14 6.75 -11.39
N HIS A 467 -9.36 5.52 -11.85
CA HIS A 467 -9.55 5.28 -13.27
C HIS A 467 -10.87 5.88 -13.76
N ASP A 468 -11.92 5.87 -12.94
CA ASP A 468 -13.24 6.36 -13.34
C ASP A 468 -13.29 7.88 -13.37
N ILE A 469 -12.93 8.53 -12.26
CA ILE A 469 -13.00 9.98 -12.17
C ILE A 469 -11.74 10.61 -12.74
N LEU A 470 -10.56 10.35 -12.17
CA LEU A 470 -9.35 11.13 -12.49
C LEU A 470 -8.75 10.82 -13.88
N GLU A 471 -8.71 9.55 -14.30
CA GLU A 471 -8.24 9.16 -15.65
C GLU A 471 -9.36 9.11 -16.70
N GLY A 472 -10.61 9.23 -16.26
CA GLY A 472 -11.78 9.20 -17.12
C GLY A 472 -12.43 10.56 -17.23
N VAL A 473 -13.45 10.77 -16.40
CA VAL A 473 -14.35 11.92 -16.43
C VAL A 473 -13.59 13.24 -16.40
N VAL A 474 -12.68 13.41 -15.44
CA VAL A 474 -11.90 14.65 -15.25
C VAL A 474 -11.07 14.97 -16.49
N GLN A 475 -10.37 13.98 -17.05
CA GLN A 475 -9.57 14.21 -18.26
C GLN A 475 -10.43 14.59 -19.46
N TYR A 476 -11.57 13.94 -19.60
CA TYR A 476 -12.47 14.19 -20.71
C TYR A 476 -13.09 15.57 -20.63
N GLU A 477 -13.60 15.94 -19.46
CA GLU A 477 -14.31 17.21 -19.28
C GLU A 477 -13.39 18.40 -19.23
N MET A 478 -12.25 18.32 -18.52
CA MET A 478 -11.30 19.43 -18.52
C MET A 478 -10.74 19.68 -19.93
N LYS A 479 -10.66 18.66 -20.80
CA LYS A 479 -10.30 18.87 -22.21
C LYS A 479 -11.35 19.71 -22.93
N LEU A 480 -12.63 19.41 -22.74
CA LEU A 480 -13.73 20.16 -23.34
C LEU A 480 -13.78 21.58 -22.78
N LEU A 481 -13.58 21.74 -21.47
CA LEU A 481 -13.53 23.04 -20.82
C LEU A 481 -12.35 23.88 -21.33
N ILE A 482 -11.14 23.33 -21.42
CA ILE A 482 -9.98 24.08 -21.90
C ILE A 482 -10.20 24.56 -23.34
N ARG A 483 -10.83 23.75 -24.20
CA ARG A 483 -11.22 24.21 -25.54
C ARG A 483 -12.21 25.38 -25.47
N HIS A 484 -13.25 25.26 -24.64
CA HIS A 484 -14.20 26.35 -24.41
C HIS A 484 -13.52 27.64 -23.92
N LEU A 485 -12.53 27.53 -23.02
CA LEU A 485 -11.74 28.68 -22.56
C LEU A 485 -10.93 29.31 -23.69
N ILE A 486 -10.34 28.51 -24.57
CA ILE A 486 -9.60 29.00 -25.74
C ILE A 486 -10.54 29.69 -26.74
N ASP A 487 -11.72 29.10 -26.98
CA ASP A 487 -12.63 29.63 -27.98
C ASP A 487 -13.29 30.95 -27.55
N ASN A 488 -13.44 31.19 -26.24
CA ASN A 488 -14.24 32.31 -25.71
C ASN A 488 -13.49 33.32 -24.85
N TYR A 489 -12.38 32.95 -24.19
CA TYR A 489 -11.75 33.77 -23.16
C TYR A 489 -10.26 34.04 -23.36
N THR A 490 -9.52 33.15 -24.01
CA THR A 490 -8.05 33.23 -24.05
C THR A 490 -7.42 32.43 -25.20
N THR A 491 -6.09 32.35 -25.30
CA THR A 491 -5.41 31.53 -26.33
C THR A 491 -4.77 30.27 -25.75
N SER A 492 -4.43 29.32 -26.62
CA SER A 492 -3.74 28.10 -26.20
C SER A 492 -2.40 28.38 -25.52
N GLU A 493 -1.65 29.39 -25.98
CA GLU A 493 -0.37 29.80 -25.41
C GLU A 493 -0.55 30.34 -23.99
N GLU A 494 -1.62 31.12 -23.77
CA GLU A 494 -1.93 31.71 -22.48
C GLU A 494 -2.39 30.66 -21.46
N ILE A 495 -3.22 29.68 -21.88
CA ILE A 495 -3.54 28.50 -21.06
C ILE A 495 -2.26 27.81 -20.58
N ASP A 496 -1.38 27.48 -21.52
CA ASP A 496 -0.14 26.76 -21.25
C ASP A 496 0.79 27.57 -20.34
N ARG A 497 0.87 28.88 -20.55
CA ARG A 497 1.66 29.81 -19.72
C ARG A 497 1.11 29.88 -18.30
N ARG A 498 -0.20 30.02 -18.11
CA ARG A 498 -0.83 30.07 -16.78
C ARG A 498 -0.64 28.76 -16.02
N ILE A 499 -0.89 27.61 -16.64
CA ILE A 499 -0.68 26.29 -16.03
C ILE A 499 0.80 26.09 -15.63
N LYS A 500 1.75 26.50 -16.48
CA LYS A 500 3.19 26.36 -16.20
C LYS A 500 3.69 27.36 -15.18
N SER A 501 3.15 28.57 -15.08
CA SER A 501 3.65 29.59 -14.16
C SER A 501 2.97 29.56 -12.79
N PHE A 502 1.82 28.89 -12.67
CA PHE A 502 1.08 28.82 -11.40
C PHE A 502 1.91 28.20 -10.27
N ASN A 503 1.80 28.80 -9.09
CA ASN A 503 2.46 28.32 -7.88
C ASN A 503 1.60 27.26 -7.17
N TYR A 504 1.84 25.99 -7.48
CA TYR A 504 1.17 24.84 -6.85
C TYR A 504 1.61 24.61 -5.38
N GLY A 505 2.58 25.36 -4.88
CA GLY A 505 3.14 25.20 -3.54
C GLY A 505 4.08 24.00 -3.42
N TYR A 506 4.82 23.97 -2.30
CA TYR A 506 5.88 22.98 -2.03
C TYR A 506 5.40 21.52 -2.12
N MET A 507 4.14 21.27 -1.73
CA MET A 507 3.58 19.92 -1.64
C MET A 507 3.22 19.34 -3.02
N GLU A 508 2.76 20.17 -3.95
CA GLU A 508 2.25 19.73 -5.27
C GLU A 508 3.21 20.06 -6.43
N GLN A 509 4.38 20.66 -6.15
CA GLN A 509 5.37 21.02 -7.18
C GLN A 509 5.78 19.84 -8.08
N ASN A 510 5.84 18.62 -7.52
CA ASN A 510 6.20 17.41 -8.26
C ASN A 510 5.03 16.83 -9.07
N ASN A 511 3.80 17.26 -8.77
CA ASN A 511 2.56 16.87 -9.43
C ASN A 511 2.08 17.92 -10.43
N LYS A 512 2.90 18.93 -10.70
CA LYS A 512 2.62 19.95 -11.71
C LYS A 512 2.32 19.27 -13.06
N PRO A 513 1.19 19.60 -13.70
CA PRO A 513 0.85 19.05 -15.01
C PRO A 513 1.82 19.56 -16.10
N PRO A 514 2.16 18.73 -17.11
CA PRO A 514 2.84 19.20 -18.31
C PRO A 514 1.94 20.13 -19.14
N ALA A 515 2.48 20.68 -20.23
CA ALA A 515 1.70 21.36 -21.27
C ALA A 515 0.49 20.50 -21.70
N VAL A 516 -0.67 21.13 -21.84
CA VAL A 516 -1.90 20.43 -22.24
C VAL A 516 -1.88 20.26 -23.75
N LYS A 517 -1.98 19.02 -24.23
CA LYS A 517 -2.01 18.72 -25.66
C LYS A 517 -3.43 18.39 -26.10
N LEU A 518 -4.09 19.36 -26.74
CA LEU A 518 -5.46 19.22 -27.23
C LEU A 518 -5.49 18.52 -28.60
N GLY A 519 -5.13 17.24 -28.67
CA GLY A 519 -5.35 16.46 -29.91
C GLY A 519 -6.83 16.35 -30.25
N GLU A 520 -7.22 16.33 -31.52
CA GLU A 520 -8.64 16.25 -31.91
C GLU A 520 -9.26 14.87 -31.62
N ASP A 521 -8.46 13.79 -31.73
CA ASP A 521 -8.97 12.41 -31.75
C ASP A 521 -8.95 11.65 -30.40
N SER A 522 -8.47 12.25 -29.31
CA SER A 522 -8.36 11.56 -28.00
C SER A 522 -9.38 12.07 -26.97
N ASN A 523 -9.81 11.21 -26.04
CA ASN A 523 -10.58 11.64 -24.86
C ASN A 523 -9.69 12.10 -23.70
N HIS A 524 -8.37 12.15 -23.91
CA HIS A 524 -7.38 12.46 -22.89
C HIS A 524 -6.79 13.86 -23.09
N LEU A 525 -6.40 14.52 -22.00
CA LEU A 525 -5.70 15.82 -21.98
C LEU A 525 -4.24 15.77 -22.48
N GLY A 526 -3.80 14.63 -23.02
CA GLY A 526 -2.42 14.45 -23.49
C GLY A 526 -1.38 14.55 -22.36
N LEU A 527 -1.77 14.32 -21.11
CA LEU A 527 -0.87 14.24 -19.95
C LEU A 527 0.00 12.97 -20.03
N ASN A 528 1.11 12.93 -19.27
CA ASN A 528 2.06 11.80 -19.29
C ASN A 528 1.36 10.47 -19.00
N PRO A 529 1.52 9.41 -19.82
CA PRO A 529 0.76 8.17 -19.65
C PRO A 529 0.92 7.52 -18.26
N GLY A 530 -0.17 6.91 -17.78
CA GLY A 530 -0.23 6.15 -16.53
C GLY A 530 -0.42 6.99 -15.27
N VAL A 531 0.01 6.45 -14.13
CA VAL A 531 -0.18 6.97 -12.76
C VAL A 531 0.16 8.46 -12.61
N LYS A 532 1.10 8.97 -13.40
CA LYS A 532 1.49 10.40 -13.40
C LYS A 532 0.38 11.29 -13.93
N SER A 533 -0.33 10.85 -14.96
CA SER A 533 -1.49 11.56 -15.52
C SER A 533 -2.61 11.68 -14.50
N THR A 534 -2.88 10.64 -13.69
CA THR A 534 -3.92 10.73 -12.64
C THR A 534 -3.66 11.86 -11.64
N ILE A 535 -2.49 11.87 -11.00
CA ILE A 535 -2.19 12.85 -9.94
C ILE A 535 -2.07 14.26 -10.51
N GLN A 536 -1.56 14.39 -11.74
CA GLN A 536 -1.52 15.65 -12.48
C GLN A 536 -2.93 16.14 -12.83
N SER A 537 -3.85 15.25 -13.20
CA SER A 537 -5.26 15.58 -13.46
C SER A 537 -5.93 16.09 -12.19
N TRP A 538 -5.72 15.42 -11.05
CA TRP A 538 -6.28 15.85 -9.77
C TRP A 538 -5.68 17.18 -9.29
N CYS A 539 -4.37 17.36 -9.46
CA CYS A 539 -3.68 18.61 -9.16
C CYS A 539 -4.24 19.76 -10.00
N LEU A 540 -4.35 19.57 -11.32
CA LEU A 540 -4.86 20.60 -12.21
C LEU A 540 -6.33 20.91 -11.92
N LEU A 541 -7.20 19.89 -11.78
CA LEU A 541 -8.62 20.07 -11.48
C LEU A 541 -8.84 20.99 -10.26
N ARG A 542 -8.16 20.69 -9.13
CA ARG A 542 -8.30 21.49 -7.89
C ARG A 542 -7.82 22.93 -8.02
N ASN A 543 -6.87 23.18 -8.92
CA ASN A 543 -6.29 24.50 -9.12
C ASN A 543 -6.90 25.27 -10.30
N LEU A 544 -7.67 24.63 -11.17
CA LEU A 544 -8.32 25.30 -12.32
C LEU A 544 -9.10 26.55 -11.89
N PRO A 545 -9.93 26.52 -10.83
CA PRO A 545 -10.64 27.72 -10.38
C PRO A 545 -9.71 28.87 -10.00
N LEU A 546 -8.53 28.56 -9.44
CA LEU A 546 -7.54 29.55 -9.02
C LEU A 546 -6.68 30.06 -10.19
N ILE A 547 -6.53 29.28 -11.25
CA ILE A 547 -5.69 29.60 -12.41
C ILE A 547 -6.46 30.46 -13.43
N PHE A 548 -7.76 30.19 -13.59
CA PHE A 548 -8.57 30.79 -14.66
C PHE A 548 -9.86 31.48 -14.17
N GLY A 549 -10.16 31.45 -12.87
CA GLY A 549 -11.38 32.06 -12.34
C GLY A 549 -11.46 33.58 -12.55
N ASP A 550 -10.34 34.27 -12.78
CA ASP A 550 -10.28 35.69 -13.14
C ASP A 550 -10.73 35.98 -14.58
N LEU A 551 -10.72 34.98 -15.46
CA LEU A 551 -11.06 35.15 -16.88
C LEU A 551 -12.54 34.92 -17.19
N VAL A 552 -13.21 34.10 -16.38
CA VAL A 552 -14.50 33.50 -16.75
C VAL A 552 -15.66 34.29 -16.14
N CYS A 553 -16.71 34.52 -16.93
CA CYS A 553 -17.92 35.17 -16.46
C CYS A 553 -18.63 34.30 -15.40
N PRO A 554 -19.17 34.90 -14.31
CA PRO A 554 -19.87 34.14 -13.26
C PRO A 554 -21.02 33.26 -13.76
N ASP A 555 -21.71 33.66 -14.83
CA ASP A 555 -22.87 32.95 -15.37
C ASP A 555 -22.51 31.85 -16.40
N ASP A 556 -21.21 31.62 -16.65
CA ASP A 556 -20.77 30.62 -17.63
C ASP A 556 -21.11 29.19 -17.17
N GLN A 557 -22.02 28.56 -17.91
CA GLN A 557 -22.52 27.23 -17.60
C GLN A 557 -21.46 26.12 -17.76
N HIS A 558 -20.47 26.28 -18.63
CA HIS A 558 -19.35 25.32 -18.77
C HIS A 558 -18.43 25.40 -17.55
N TRP A 559 -18.25 26.59 -16.99
CA TRP A 559 -17.56 26.77 -15.73
C TRP A 559 -18.35 26.20 -14.55
N TYR A 560 -19.67 26.40 -14.53
CA TYR A 560 -20.54 25.79 -13.52
C TYR A 560 -20.45 24.26 -13.55
N LEU A 561 -20.39 23.65 -14.73
CA LEU A 561 -20.15 22.21 -14.90
C LEU A 561 -18.85 21.75 -14.23
N LEU A 562 -17.74 22.49 -14.39
CA LEU A 562 -16.48 22.22 -13.68
C LEU A 562 -16.66 22.27 -12.15
N LEU A 563 -17.39 23.27 -11.65
CA LEU A 563 -17.62 23.43 -10.21
C LEU A 563 -18.46 22.27 -9.66
N LEU A 564 -19.46 21.79 -10.40
CA LEU A 564 -20.20 20.58 -10.04
C LEU A 564 -19.28 19.35 -9.97
N LEU A 565 -18.40 19.16 -10.97
CA LEU A 565 -17.44 18.06 -10.98
C LEU A 565 -16.49 18.14 -9.77
N LEU A 566 -16.03 19.34 -9.43
CA LEU A 566 -15.19 19.60 -8.24
C LEU A 566 -15.91 19.24 -6.95
N GLN A 567 -17.20 19.61 -6.79
CA GLN A 567 -17.98 19.24 -5.62
C GLN A 567 -18.13 17.71 -5.50
N ILE A 568 -18.43 17.03 -6.61
CA ILE A 568 -18.51 15.57 -6.66
C ILE A 568 -17.18 14.93 -6.23
N VAL A 569 -16.06 15.40 -6.80
CA VAL A 569 -14.72 14.92 -6.45
C VAL A 569 -14.41 15.15 -4.97
N ASN A 570 -14.73 16.33 -4.43
CA ASN A 570 -14.48 16.65 -3.02
C ASN A 570 -15.24 15.71 -2.07
N ILE A 571 -16.48 15.37 -2.39
CA ILE A 571 -17.26 14.41 -1.59
C ILE A 571 -16.68 13.00 -1.75
N VAL A 572 -16.47 12.53 -2.97
CA VAL A 572 -16.01 11.14 -3.24
C VAL A 572 -14.62 10.87 -2.66
N PHE A 573 -13.74 11.88 -2.61
CA PHE A 573 -12.41 11.77 -2.02
C PHE A 573 -12.36 12.18 -0.54
N SER A 574 -13.50 12.41 0.12
CA SER A 574 -13.51 12.69 1.54
C SER A 574 -13.19 11.42 2.36
N PRO A 575 -12.34 11.50 3.40
CA PRO A 575 -12.07 10.38 4.30
C PRO A 575 -13.23 10.11 5.28
N MET A 576 -14.18 11.03 5.39
CA MET A 576 -15.34 10.93 6.29
C MET A 576 -16.56 11.58 5.65
N LEU A 577 -17.70 10.92 5.73
CA LEU A 577 -18.94 11.34 5.06
C LEU A 577 -20.12 11.18 6.00
N SER A 578 -21.08 12.11 6.02
CA SER A 578 -22.36 11.86 6.69
C SER A 578 -23.25 11.00 5.79
N LYS A 579 -24.22 10.26 6.33
CA LYS A 579 -25.19 9.55 5.47
C LYS A 579 -25.96 10.52 4.56
N GLY A 580 -26.31 11.71 5.06
CA GLY A 580 -27.02 12.75 4.30
C GLY A 580 -26.26 13.26 3.07
N ILE A 581 -24.93 13.35 3.12
CA ILE A 581 -24.14 13.83 1.97
C ILE A 581 -24.22 12.89 0.77
N THR A 582 -24.55 11.60 0.99
CA THR A 582 -24.71 10.63 -0.11
C THR A 582 -25.96 10.94 -0.94
N ILE A 583 -27.03 11.44 -0.31
CA ILE A 583 -28.23 11.93 -0.99
C ILE A 583 -27.89 13.17 -1.81
N TYR A 584 -27.15 14.12 -1.22
CA TYR A 584 -26.68 15.30 -1.95
C TYR A 584 -25.78 14.93 -3.14
N LEU A 585 -24.84 14.00 -2.95
CA LEU A 585 -23.97 13.50 -4.02
C LEU A 585 -24.78 12.92 -5.19
N LYS A 586 -25.84 12.16 -4.90
CA LYS A 586 -26.75 11.63 -5.93
C LYS A 586 -27.36 12.74 -6.78
N HIS A 587 -27.84 13.82 -6.15
CA HIS A 587 -28.40 14.97 -6.87
C HIS A 587 -27.33 15.71 -7.69
N LEU A 588 -26.15 15.95 -7.11
CA LEU A 588 -25.03 16.58 -7.81
C LEU A 588 -24.62 15.81 -9.06
N ILE A 589 -24.51 14.48 -8.97
CA ILE A 589 -24.15 13.63 -10.13
C ILE A 589 -25.21 13.74 -11.21
N ALA A 590 -26.49 13.65 -10.84
CA ALA A 590 -27.58 13.75 -11.80
C ALA A 590 -27.66 15.13 -12.47
N GLU A 591 -27.49 16.21 -11.70
CA GLU A 591 -27.42 17.58 -12.21
C GLU A 591 -26.25 17.79 -13.17
N HIS A 592 -25.06 17.37 -12.74
CA HIS A 592 -23.85 17.41 -13.55
C HIS A 592 -24.02 16.70 -14.91
N HIS A 593 -24.58 15.50 -14.92
CA HIS A 593 -24.77 14.75 -16.16
C HIS A 593 -25.80 15.38 -17.09
N ARG A 594 -26.89 15.93 -16.53
CA ARG A 594 -27.89 16.69 -17.30
C ARG A 594 -27.26 17.93 -17.93
N LEU A 595 -26.50 18.69 -17.15
CA LEU A 595 -25.83 19.89 -17.64
C LEU A 595 -24.78 19.56 -18.70
N PHE A 596 -23.97 18.51 -18.49
CA PHE A 596 -23.02 18.02 -19.49
C PHE A 596 -23.73 17.73 -20.82
N LYS A 597 -24.85 17.00 -20.78
CA LYS A 597 -25.62 16.66 -21.98
C LYS A 597 -26.29 17.85 -22.64
N HIS A 598 -26.69 18.85 -21.85
CA HIS A 598 -27.23 20.11 -22.34
C HIS A 598 -26.16 20.93 -23.08
N LEU A 599 -24.98 21.09 -22.49
CA LEU A 599 -23.88 21.90 -23.06
C LEU A 599 -23.17 21.19 -24.22
N PHE A 600 -23.06 19.85 -24.17
CA PHE A 600 -22.39 19.06 -25.19
C PHE A 600 -23.33 18.00 -25.80
N PRO A 601 -24.40 18.41 -26.54
CA PRO A 601 -25.43 17.49 -27.02
C PRO A 601 -24.89 16.41 -27.95
N LYS A 602 -23.88 16.76 -28.77
CA LYS A 602 -23.20 15.85 -29.72
C LYS A 602 -22.18 14.92 -29.06
N LYS A 603 -21.76 15.18 -27.82
CA LYS A 603 -20.81 14.33 -27.09
C LYS A 603 -21.55 13.30 -26.25
N LYS A 604 -20.97 12.09 -26.15
CA LYS A 604 -21.54 11.00 -25.36
C LYS A 604 -20.89 10.97 -23.97
N LEU A 605 -21.69 10.71 -22.95
CA LEU A 605 -21.19 10.37 -21.62
C LEU A 605 -20.42 9.04 -21.71
N LEU A 606 -19.24 9.01 -21.12
CA LEU A 606 -18.43 7.78 -20.98
C LEU A 606 -19.11 6.80 -20.02
N PRO A 607 -18.90 5.48 -20.12
CA PRO A 607 -19.35 4.51 -19.11
C PRO A 607 -18.94 4.86 -17.68
N LYS A 608 -17.78 5.50 -17.52
CA LYS A 608 -17.27 6.00 -16.24
C LYS A 608 -18.17 7.06 -15.59
N HIS A 609 -18.89 7.88 -16.38
CA HIS A 609 -19.92 8.79 -15.87
C HIS A 609 -21.06 7.97 -15.26
N HIS A 610 -21.56 6.97 -16.00
CA HIS A 610 -22.60 6.08 -15.49
C HIS A 610 -22.17 5.35 -14.21
N PHE A 611 -20.91 4.90 -14.09
CA PHE A 611 -20.44 4.27 -12.85
C PHE A 611 -20.57 5.20 -11.63
N MET A 612 -20.41 6.52 -11.80
CA MET A 612 -20.60 7.49 -10.72
C MET A 612 -22.03 7.49 -10.18
N VAL A 613 -23.04 7.16 -10.99
CA VAL A 613 -24.45 7.04 -10.55
C VAL A 613 -24.58 6.05 -9.38
N HIS A 614 -23.71 5.04 -9.32
CA HIS A 614 -23.69 4.03 -8.25
C HIS A 614 -22.91 4.44 -6.99
N TYR A 615 -22.13 5.52 -7.05
CA TYR A 615 -21.23 5.91 -5.95
C TYR A 615 -21.94 6.24 -4.64
N PRO A 616 -23.09 6.95 -4.63
CA PRO A 616 -23.87 7.15 -3.41
C PRO A 616 -24.21 5.84 -2.70
N THR A 617 -24.71 4.85 -3.43
CA THR A 617 -25.08 3.54 -2.89
C THR A 617 -23.85 2.76 -2.45
N CYS A 618 -22.77 2.76 -3.23
CA CYS A 618 -21.49 2.19 -2.81
C CYS A 618 -21.03 2.79 -1.47
N ILE A 619 -20.99 4.12 -1.34
CA ILE A 619 -20.58 4.78 -0.10
C ILE A 619 -21.46 4.36 1.09
N LEU A 620 -22.78 4.29 0.92
CA LEU A 620 -23.69 3.83 1.97
C LEU A 620 -23.43 2.38 2.37
N LYS A 621 -23.07 1.52 1.41
CA LYS A 621 -22.82 0.10 1.67
C LYS A 621 -21.48 -0.14 2.35
N ILE A 622 -20.40 0.50 1.92
CA ILE A 622 -19.02 0.16 2.33
C ILE A 622 -18.22 1.32 2.93
N GLY A 623 -18.86 2.47 3.20
CA GLY A 623 -18.20 3.64 3.78
C GLY A 623 -17.38 4.45 2.76
N PRO A 624 -16.45 5.31 3.23
CA PRO A 624 -15.68 6.19 2.35
C PRO A 624 -14.81 5.45 1.34
N LEU A 625 -15.04 5.70 0.05
CA LEU A 625 -14.35 5.02 -1.07
C LEU A 625 -12.84 5.24 -1.06
N LEU A 626 -12.37 6.35 -0.50
CA LEU A 626 -10.95 6.64 -0.35
C LEU A 626 -10.22 5.58 0.48
N LEU A 627 -10.88 5.01 1.49
CA LEU A 627 -10.26 4.11 2.48
C LEU A 627 -10.10 2.67 1.97
N LEU A 628 -10.87 2.30 0.94
CA LEU A 628 -10.76 1.01 0.25
C LEU A 628 -9.70 1.02 -0.84
N LYS A 629 -8.98 2.14 -1.01
CA LYS A 629 -7.87 2.21 -1.96
C LYS A 629 -6.63 1.52 -1.43
N MET A 630 -6.26 0.47 -2.14
CA MET A 630 -4.91 -0.11 -2.06
C MET A 630 -3.82 0.81 -2.59
N SER A 631 -4.18 1.70 -3.50
CA SER A 631 -3.23 2.24 -4.43
C SER A 631 -2.50 3.49 -3.91
N SER A 632 -2.84 4.10 -2.75
CA SER A 632 -2.14 5.28 -2.20
C SER A 632 -0.61 5.13 -2.11
N TYR A 633 -0.10 3.89 -1.98
CA TYR A 633 1.34 3.60 -2.02
C TYR A 633 1.90 3.36 -3.42
N PHE A 634 1.05 2.89 -4.35
CA PHE A 634 1.35 2.86 -5.78
C PHE A 634 1.52 4.28 -6.37
N TRP A 635 0.85 5.28 -5.78
CA TRP A 635 0.80 6.67 -6.29
C TRP A 635 1.96 7.58 -5.87
N LEU A 636 2.60 7.38 -4.71
CA LEU A 636 3.72 8.23 -4.26
C LEU A 636 5.08 7.86 -4.87
N LEU A 637 5.15 6.77 -5.63
CA LEU A 637 6.40 6.15 -6.09
C LEU A 637 6.53 6.05 -7.62
N LEU A 638 6.09 7.08 -8.34
CA LEU A 638 6.31 7.22 -9.78
C LEU A 638 7.78 7.14 -10.25
N PRO A 639 8.80 7.58 -9.49
CA PRO A 639 10.20 7.33 -9.88
C PRO A 639 10.61 5.86 -9.69
N TYR A 640 9.81 5.08 -8.98
CA TYR A 640 10.12 3.73 -8.57
C TYR A 640 9.16 2.72 -9.19
N LYS A 641 8.35 2.99 -10.22
CA LYS A 641 7.71 1.88 -10.96
C LYS A 641 8.76 0.90 -11.46
N GLN A 642 9.88 1.40 -12.01
CA GLN A 642 11.01 0.53 -12.37
C GLN A 642 11.69 -0.14 -11.16
N TYR A 643 11.81 0.53 -10.02
CA TYR A 643 12.47 0.00 -8.81
C TYR A 643 11.57 -0.86 -7.91
N LEU A 644 10.26 -0.66 -7.92
CA LEU A 644 9.22 -1.40 -7.20
C LEU A 644 8.79 -2.59 -8.04
N PHE A 645 8.74 -2.48 -9.38
CA PHE A 645 8.67 -3.66 -10.25
C PHE A 645 10.00 -4.40 -10.31
N MET A 646 11.17 -3.75 -10.19
CA MET A 646 12.41 -4.45 -9.86
C MET A 646 12.38 -5.02 -8.44
N SER A 647 11.75 -4.38 -7.45
CA SER A 647 11.64 -4.92 -6.08
C SER A 647 10.60 -6.04 -6.00
N ILE A 648 9.55 -6.04 -6.82
CA ILE A 648 8.55 -7.12 -6.97
C ILE A 648 9.11 -8.25 -7.85
N SER A 649 9.85 -7.94 -8.92
CA SER A 649 10.64 -8.88 -9.75
C SER A 649 11.86 -9.45 -9.00
N MET A 650 12.42 -8.71 -8.04
CA MET A 650 13.41 -9.21 -7.08
C MET A 650 12.74 -9.96 -5.94
N ARG A 651 11.54 -9.57 -5.48
CA ARG A 651 10.70 -10.37 -4.56
C ARG A 651 10.19 -11.66 -5.21
N LEU A 652 10.14 -11.74 -6.54
CA LEU A 652 9.92 -12.96 -7.32
C LEU A 652 11.11 -13.94 -7.19
N LYS A 653 12.35 -13.44 -7.01
CA LYS A 653 13.51 -14.27 -6.59
C LYS A 653 13.57 -14.47 -5.07
N LEU A 654 12.97 -13.57 -4.30
CA LEU A 654 12.97 -13.49 -2.83
C LEU A 654 11.58 -13.75 -2.24
N CYS A 655 10.82 -14.71 -2.78
CA CYS A 655 9.48 -15.07 -2.30
C CYS A 655 9.60 -15.84 -0.96
N VAL A 656 10.33 -15.26 -0.02
CA VAL A 656 10.90 -15.92 1.15
C VAL A 656 10.74 -15.09 2.42
N GLN A 657 10.65 -13.76 2.35
CA GLN A 657 10.83 -12.95 3.57
C GLN A 657 9.70 -11.95 3.74
N GLN A 658 8.56 -12.43 4.24
CA GLN A 658 7.42 -11.60 4.65
C GLN A 658 7.64 -10.86 6.01
N ARG A 659 8.82 -10.90 6.65
CA ARG A 659 9.09 -10.13 7.89
C ARG A 659 10.00 -8.91 7.75
N ASP A 660 10.77 -8.76 6.68
CA ASP A 660 11.81 -7.72 6.65
C ASP A 660 11.21 -6.29 6.68
N LEU A 661 9.93 -6.16 6.34
CA LEU A 661 9.21 -4.90 6.46
C LEU A 661 8.67 -4.63 7.88
N MET A 662 8.15 -5.64 8.60
CA MET A 662 7.50 -5.42 9.91
C MET A 662 8.47 -5.21 11.06
N LEU A 663 9.66 -5.81 11.02
CA LEU A 663 10.62 -5.70 12.11
C LEU A 663 11.78 -4.72 11.86
N LEU A 664 12.13 -4.42 10.60
CA LEU A 664 13.51 -4.00 10.33
C LEU A 664 13.67 -2.67 9.62
N MET A 665 12.64 -1.97 9.16
CA MET A 665 12.81 -0.60 8.68
C MET A 665 11.78 0.39 9.23
N PRO A 666 12.25 1.39 10.00
CA PRO A 666 11.70 2.73 9.98
C PRO A 666 12.62 3.56 9.08
N LYS A 667 12.69 3.35 7.76
CA LYS A 667 13.53 4.19 6.86
C LYS A 667 13.00 4.34 5.42
N ARG A 668 11.91 5.09 5.29
CA ARG A 668 11.59 6.10 4.25
C ARG A 668 10.13 6.52 4.49
N PHE A 669 9.71 7.64 3.94
CA PHE A 669 8.35 8.23 4.04
C PHE A 669 8.11 9.11 5.28
N SER A 670 8.49 10.38 5.14
CA SER A 670 7.63 11.47 5.58
C SER A 670 7.17 12.18 4.30
N VAL A 671 5.87 12.14 4.06
CA VAL A 671 4.97 13.22 3.60
C VAL A 671 3.58 12.59 3.49
N THR A 672 2.87 12.38 4.61
CA THR A 672 1.42 12.08 4.57
C THR A 672 0.68 12.46 5.85
N LYS A 673 1.37 13.02 6.84
CA LYS A 673 0.78 13.29 8.15
C LYS A 673 -0.06 14.55 8.24
N HIS A 674 0.01 15.44 7.25
CA HIS A 674 -0.70 16.71 7.28
C HIS A 674 -1.96 16.74 6.41
N LEU A 675 -2.28 15.66 5.68
CA LEU A 675 -3.50 15.62 4.87
C LEU A 675 -4.78 15.33 5.67
N ILE A 676 -4.68 14.75 6.87
CA ILE A 676 -5.87 14.26 7.61
C ILE A 676 -6.40 15.29 8.64
N CYS A 677 -5.61 16.31 9.01
CA CYS A 677 -5.95 17.16 10.18
C CYS A 677 -6.17 18.66 9.89
N ARG A 678 -6.24 19.11 8.64
CA ARG A 678 -6.45 20.54 8.31
C ARG A 678 -7.36 20.84 7.11
N CYS A 679 -8.39 20.03 6.90
CA CYS A 679 -9.53 20.42 6.07
C CYS A 679 -10.70 20.86 6.98
N HIS A 680 -10.47 21.91 7.77
CA HIS A 680 -11.52 22.69 8.43
C HIS A 680 -11.24 24.17 8.13
N THR A 681 -11.48 24.56 6.88
CA THR A 681 -11.82 25.94 6.57
C THR A 681 -12.99 25.85 5.61
N VAL A 682 -14.19 25.88 6.19
CA VAL A 682 -15.41 26.17 5.45
C VAL A 682 -15.26 27.61 4.98
N VAL A 683 -14.91 27.82 3.72
CA VAL A 683 -15.19 29.11 3.09
C VAL A 683 -16.63 29.01 2.61
N VAL A 684 -17.54 29.45 3.46
CA VAL A 684 -18.90 29.80 3.04
C VAL A 684 -18.73 31.01 2.12
N ILE A 685 -18.82 30.79 0.81
CA ILE A 685 -19.14 31.87 -0.11
C ILE A 685 -20.66 31.81 -0.23
N GLN A 686 -21.33 32.68 0.54
CA GLN A 686 -22.71 33.05 0.21
C GLN A 686 -22.68 33.75 -1.15
N VAL A 687 -23.66 33.37 -1.98
CA VAL A 687 -24.03 33.82 -3.33
C VAL A 687 -23.45 35.18 -3.74
#